data_AF-A0AAV0J948-F1
#
_entry.id   AF-A0AAV0J948-F1
#
_cell.length_a   1.000
_cell.length_b   1.000
_cell.length_c   1.000
_cell.angle_alpha   90.00
_cell.angle_beta   90.00
_cell.angle_gamma   90.00
#
_symmetry.space_group_name_H-M   'P 1'
#
loop_
_entity.id
_entity.type
_entity.pdbx_description
1 polymer ?
#
loop_
_entity_poly.entity_id
_entity_poly.type
_entity_poly.pdbx_seq_one_letter_code
_entity_poly.pdbx_strand_id
1 'polypeptide(L)'
;MVPSPALPAPCFPDSLKWILENQRKDGSWGLAAQTRPLSLTKDALSSTLASVLALKRWGVGDRHVQNALEFMERNSAALSDSTQQTPIGFDITFPAMIQTSVKDYNLNLPLKSAQIDAMLRDRATALNTSANPRSQGRDAYLAYISEGIGSSQDWETAMKFQRQNGSLFNSPSATAAAFIHLHDPDSLRYLRSAADENTAVPVIYPHGIHAQLCLVDAVEGLGIDCHFAEEIKLALAHIYRSWQQGEEDIFLDPTTCAMAFRILRLHGYPVSADAFHRFGEERFWSDTLEGYLKDERAVLELHKASKLIFPRESIMEHQQAWTRQFLAKLVEKDESDNRVRNVLSYPFRSDLEPVARKRNIEQFRTESSRLLKSSFSCTNFAGNDLAKLAVEDFNSLQSSHRRELQHLMLWLEEKGLDEMRLAKVRMGYCYFSAVATFSDADHSDARVLFSKHALLVSLVDDLFDMFGTHEEILNLVHLFERWDVNGPTSSQFSSELVETLYWAIHSTICENVEKAFPTQGRSVMNHIVELWVEMLKGMLKEAEWSKTNTIPTLEEYSTNATITLGVGAFLVPALYLAGQKLSEEVVKGLKFQKLFRETSNCGRLLNDSRGYEREAAEGKPNAVLLRMKQGKGGNGAEEEAMEEVERSIENLTRQVLEMALDENDYGQVPSEIRDMFWKSIQVFYLFYMKEDLYHASTKLVNVVESVINEPISLHENLG
;
A
#
# COMPACT_ATOMS: atom_id res chain seq x y z
N MET A 1 -0.51 32.97 -25.10
CA MET A 1 0.73 33.11 -25.90
C MET A 1 0.58 32.64 -27.35
N VAL A 2 -0.14 31.55 -27.62
CA VAL A 2 -0.31 30.98 -28.97
C VAL A 2 -0.99 31.96 -29.94
N PRO A 3 -0.33 32.35 -31.06
CA PRO A 3 -0.94 33.19 -32.09
C PRO A 3 -1.89 32.37 -32.98
N SER A 4 -2.96 32.99 -33.48
CA SER A 4 -3.83 32.37 -34.48
C SER A 4 -3.08 32.19 -35.81
N PRO A 5 -3.21 31.03 -36.49
CA PRO A 5 -2.64 30.84 -37.83
C PRO A 5 -3.22 31.76 -38.90
N ALA A 6 -4.42 32.31 -38.66
CA ALA A 6 -5.19 33.04 -39.67
C ALA A 6 -5.29 34.56 -39.42
N LEU A 7 -5.15 35.00 -38.16
CA LEU A 7 -5.37 36.39 -37.76
C LEU A 7 -4.30 36.86 -36.78
N PRO A 8 -3.95 38.16 -36.72
CA PRO A 8 -3.06 38.71 -35.70
C PRO A 8 -3.81 38.83 -34.35
N ALA A 9 -4.25 37.68 -33.83
CA ALA A 9 -5.10 37.54 -32.66
C ALA A 9 -4.71 36.29 -31.85
N PRO A 10 -5.05 36.20 -30.56
CA PRO A 10 -4.83 34.98 -29.79
C PRO A 10 -5.60 33.80 -30.39
N CYS A 11 -4.96 32.64 -30.50
CA CYS A 11 -5.65 31.41 -30.93
C CYS A 11 -6.71 30.96 -29.92
N PHE A 12 -6.53 31.31 -28.64
CA PHE A 12 -7.42 30.98 -27.53
C PHE A 12 -7.80 32.26 -26.77
N PRO A 13 -8.77 33.05 -27.26
CA PRO A 13 -9.17 34.31 -26.64
C PRO A 13 -9.77 34.10 -25.24
N ASP A 14 -10.50 33.00 -25.02
CA ASP A 14 -11.14 32.72 -23.73
C ASP A 14 -10.12 32.45 -22.61
N SER A 15 -8.97 31.85 -22.92
CA SER A 15 -7.89 31.71 -21.94
C SER A 15 -7.26 33.05 -21.57
N LEU A 16 -7.18 34.00 -22.50
CA LEU A 16 -6.72 35.36 -22.18
C LEU A 16 -7.74 36.09 -21.30
N LYS A 17 -9.04 35.93 -21.58
CA LYS A 17 -10.12 36.44 -20.74
C LYS A 17 -10.07 35.84 -19.34
N TRP A 18 -9.86 34.53 -19.22
CA TRP A 18 -9.70 33.86 -17.93
C TRP A 18 -8.56 34.46 -17.10
N ILE A 19 -7.40 34.76 -17.72
CA ILE A 19 -6.28 35.41 -17.01
C ILE A 19 -6.71 36.76 -16.43
N LEU A 20 -7.44 37.59 -17.19
CA LEU A 20 -7.93 38.89 -16.73
C LEU A 20 -8.93 38.76 -15.56
N GLU A 21 -9.76 37.72 -15.57
CA GLU A 21 -10.81 37.52 -14.56
C GLU A 21 -10.33 36.82 -13.29
N ASN A 22 -9.15 36.18 -13.31
CA ASN A 22 -8.67 35.30 -12.24
C ASN A 22 -7.38 35.78 -11.54
N GLN A 23 -7.01 37.05 -11.68
CA GLN A 23 -5.97 37.63 -10.83
C GLN A 23 -6.42 37.63 -9.36
N ARG A 24 -5.57 37.15 -8.46
CA ARG A 24 -5.84 37.14 -7.01
C ARG A 24 -5.74 38.55 -6.43
N LYS A 25 -6.32 38.73 -5.22
CA LYS A 25 -6.31 40.01 -4.50
C LYS A 25 -4.90 40.52 -4.17
N ASP A 26 -3.94 39.62 -4.00
CA ASP A 26 -2.54 39.94 -3.73
C ASP A 26 -1.74 40.30 -4.99
N GLY A 27 -2.35 40.19 -6.19
CA GLY A 27 -1.73 40.44 -7.48
C GLY A 27 -1.20 39.19 -8.19
N SER A 28 -1.22 38.02 -7.54
CA SER A 28 -0.68 36.77 -8.10
C SER A 28 -1.68 35.98 -8.95
N TRP A 29 -1.16 35.00 -9.70
CA TRP A 29 -1.92 33.87 -10.25
C TRP A 29 -1.42 32.55 -9.66
N GLY A 30 -2.30 31.56 -9.53
CA GLY A 30 -2.02 30.25 -8.91
C GLY A 30 -3.06 29.87 -7.84
N LEU A 31 -2.69 28.96 -6.94
CA LEU A 31 -3.50 28.57 -5.77
C LEU A 31 -3.87 29.80 -4.91
N ALA A 32 -5.04 29.79 -4.30
CA ALA A 32 -5.52 30.91 -3.48
C ALA A 32 -4.60 31.13 -2.28
N ALA A 33 -4.27 32.39 -1.94
CA ALA A 33 -3.36 32.70 -0.82
C ALA A 33 -3.82 32.15 0.54
N GLN A 34 -5.12 31.86 0.70
CA GLN A 34 -5.71 31.28 1.92
C GLN A 34 -5.48 29.77 2.04
N THR A 35 -5.25 29.09 0.92
CA THR A 35 -5.03 27.63 0.82
C THR A 35 -3.65 27.32 0.21
N ARG A 36 -2.76 28.32 0.14
CA ARG A 36 -1.41 28.17 -0.42
C ARG A 36 -0.44 27.95 0.73
N PRO A 37 0.21 26.78 0.81
CA PRO A 37 1.35 26.59 1.69
C PRO A 37 2.40 27.69 1.46
N LEU A 38 2.97 28.23 2.54
CA LEU A 38 4.02 29.26 2.48
C LEU A 38 5.24 28.83 1.64
N SER A 39 5.44 27.53 1.47
CA SER A 39 6.50 26.92 0.67
C SER A 39 6.25 26.93 -0.85
N LEU A 40 5.07 27.35 -1.34
CA LEU A 40 4.71 27.39 -2.77
C LEU A 40 4.84 28.79 -3.40
N THR A 41 5.68 29.67 -2.87
CA THR A 41 5.80 31.04 -3.39
C THR A 41 6.44 31.06 -4.79
N LYS A 42 7.38 30.14 -5.07
CA LYS A 42 8.00 29.99 -6.41
C LYS A 42 6.97 29.61 -7.50
N ASP A 43 6.00 28.76 -7.17
CA ASP A 43 4.88 28.41 -8.06
C ASP A 43 4.05 29.64 -8.44
N ALA A 44 3.68 30.44 -7.44
CA ALA A 44 2.92 31.67 -7.65
C ALA A 44 3.70 32.71 -8.46
N LEU A 45 5.00 32.88 -8.18
CA LEU A 45 5.88 33.76 -8.96
C LEU A 45 5.94 33.34 -10.44
N SER A 46 6.10 32.03 -10.70
CA SER A 46 6.14 31.48 -12.05
C SER A 46 4.83 31.71 -12.80
N SER A 47 3.70 31.33 -12.19
CA SER A 47 2.36 31.51 -12.76
C SER A 47 2.02 32.98 -13.02
N THR A 48 2.46 33.87 -12.12
CA THR A 48 2.26 35.32 -12.24
C THR A 48 3.06 35.89 -13.41
N LEU A 49 4.34 35.54 -13.54
CA LEU A 49 5.16 36.04 -14.64
C LEU A 49 4.67 35.51 -15.99
N ALA A 50 4.27 34.24 -16.08
CA ALA A 50 3.66 33.67 -17.29
C ALA A 50 2.39 34.43 -17.71
N SER A 51 1.54 34.78 -16.74
CA SER A 51 0.32 35.56 -16.97
C SER A 51 0.63 36.98 -17.44
N VAL A 52 1.60 37.65 -16.82
CA VAL A 52 2.07 38.99 -17.23
C VAL A 52 2.58 38.98 -18.68
N LEU A 53 3.38 37.99 -19.07
CA LEU A 53 3.88 37.84 -20.44
C LEU A 53 2.73 37.65 -21.43
N ALA A 54 1.72 36.86 -21.09
CA ALA A 54 0.54 36.68 -21.94
C ALA A 54 -0.27 37.97 -22.13
N LEU A 55 -0.47 38.73 -21.05
CA LEU A 55 -1.16 40.03 -21.08
C LEU A 55 -0.39 41.05 -21.92
N LYS A 56 0.94 41.13 -21.74
CA LYS A 56 1.79 42.06 -22.49
C LYS A 56 1.88 41.71 -23.97
N ARG A 57 1.94 40.42 -24.33
CA ARG A 57 1.92 39.99 -25.73
C ARG A 57 0.71 40.53 -26.50
N TRP A 58 -0.44 40.61 -25.85
CA TRP A 58 -1.69 41.04 -26.47
C TRP A 58 -2.10 42.47 -26.11
N GLY A 59 -1.25 43.22 -25.41
CA GLY A 59 -1.50 44.63 -25.09
C GLY A 59 -2.74 44.86 -24.22
N VAL A 60 -3.04 43.94 -23.30
CA VAL A 60 -4.23 44.02 -22.43
C VAL A 60 -3.85 43.97 -20.94
N GLY A 61 -4.75 44.47 -20.08
CA GLY A 61 -4.66 44.22 -18.64
C GLY A 61 -3.56 44.98 -17.88
N ASP A 62 -3.19 46.20 -18.28
CA ASP A 62 -2.09 46.95 -17.66
C ASP A 62 -2.19 47.10 -16.13
N ARG A 63 -3.40 47.29 -15.57
CA ARG A 63 -3.60 47.31 -14.12
C ARG A 63 -3.25 45.97 -13.46
N HIS A 64 -3.59 44.86 -14.12
CA HIS A 64 -3.24 43.53 -13.63
C HIS A 64 -1.72 43.33 -13.66
N VAL A 65 -1.05 43.81 -14.71
CA VAL A 65 0.42 43.78 -14.77
C VAL A 65 1.04 44.58 -13.62
N GLN A 66 0.54 45.78 -13.31
CA GLN A 66 1.06 46.57 -12.20
C GLN A 66 0.92 45.84 -10.85
N ASN A 67 -0.27 45.29 -10.56
CA ASN A 67 -0.51 44.51 -9.34
C ASN A 67 0.42 43.29 -9.25
N ALA A 68 0.69 42.64 -10.39
CA ALA A 68 1.57 41.49 -10.47
C ALA A 68 3.02 41.84 -10.14
N LEU A 69 3.50 42.99 -10.62
CA LEU A 69 4.84 43.47 -10.31
C LEU A 69 4.99 43.78 -8.81
N GLU A 70 3.98 44.41 -8.18
CA GLU A 70 3.98 44.62 -6.73
C GLU A 70 4.03 43.29 -5.95
N PHE A 71 3.29 42.28 -6.40
CA PHE A 71 3.36 40.94 -5.80
C PHE A 71 4.77 40.36 -5.91
N MET A 72 5.37 40.42 -7.10
CA MET A 72 6.73 39.90 -7.35
C MET A 72 7.78 40.60 -6.50
N GLU A 73 7.67 41.93 -6.33
CA GLU A 73 8.58 42.70 -5.48
C GLU A 73 8.54 42.21 -4.03
N ARG A 74 7.31 42.11 -3.47
CA ARG A 74 7.07 41.66 -2.10
C ARG A 74 7.57 40.24 -1.82
N ASN A 75 7.58 39.38 -2.84
CA ASN A 75 7.90 37.95 -2.72
C ASN A 75 9.26 37.56 -3.34
N SER A 76 10.04 38.53 -3.82
CA SER A 76 11.33 38.30 -4.50
C SER A 76 12.36 37.53 -3.67
N ALA A 77 12.27 37.60 -2.33
CA ALA A 77 13.13 36.86 -1.41
C ALA A 77 12.95 35.33 -1.55
N ALA A 78 11.76 34.85 -1.91
CA ALA A 78 11.46 33.43 -2.05
C ALA A 78 12.25 32.75 -3.18
N LEU A 79 12.75 33.51 -4.16
CA LEU A 79 13.57 32.98 -5.25
C LEU A 79 14.93 32.44 -4.76
N SER A 80 15.44 32.95 -3.63
CA SER A 80 16.72 32.55 -3.04
C SER A 80 16.55 31.72 -1.76
N ASP A 81 15.32 31.40 -1.39
CA ASP A 81 14.98 30.63 -0.20
C ASP A 81 14.99 29.13 -0.53
N SER A 82 15.85 28.38 0.18
CA SER A 82 15.99 26.93 0.02
C SER A 82 14.83 26.14 0.62
N THR A 83 14.02 26.76 1.48
CA THR A 83 12.83 26.12 2.07
C THR A 83 11.62 26.13 1.12
N GLN A 84 11.69 26.89 0.02
CA GLN A 84 10.63 26.95 -0.98
C GLN A 84 10.69 25.74 -1.92
N GLN A 85 9.55 25.10 -2.13
CA GLN A 85 9.39 24.04 -3.12
C GLN A 85 9.55 24.63 -4.53
N THR A 86 10.23 23.90 -5.40
CA THR A 86 10.61 24.37 -6.73
C THR A 86 9.80 23.60 -7.77
N PRO A 87 8.97 24.28 -8.60
CA PRO A 87 8.27 23.63 -9.70
C PRO A 87 9.23 22.94 -10.67
N ILE A 88 8.78 21.85 -11.31
CA ILE A 88 9.58 21.11 -12.29
C ILE A 88 9.98 22.06 -13.43
N GLY A 89 11.29 22.19 -13.65
CA GLY A 89 11.83 23.06 -14.69
C GLY A 89 11.87 24.54 -14.34
N PHE A 90 11.62 24.94 -13.10
CA PHE A 90 11.63 26.35 -12.67
C PHE A 90 12.96 27.05 -12.98
N ASP A 91 14.10 26.40 -12.68
CA ASP A 91 15.44 26.96 -12.89
C ASP A 91 15.79 27.19 -14.36
N ILE A 92 15.00 26.63 -15.27
CA ILE A 92 15.11 26.85 -16.70
C ILE A 92 14.00 27.82 -17.13
N THR A 93 12.74 27.48 -16.89
CA THR A 93 11.57 28.20 -17.41
C THR A 93 11.43 29.61 -16.84
N PHE A 94 11.65 29.81 -15.54
CA PHE A 94 11.48 31.13 -14.92
C PHE A 94 12.53 32.15 -15.38
N PRO A 95 13.84 31.83 -15.44
CA PRO A 95 14.83 32.74 -16.01
C PRO A 95 14.61 33.01 -17.51
N ALA A 96 14.08 32.04 -18.28
CA ALA A 96 13.67 32.30 -19.66
C ALA A 96 12.59 33.37 -19.75
N MET A 97 11.55 33.27 -18.91
CA MET A 97 10.49 34.26 -18.86
C MET A 97 11.00 35.66 -18.48
N ILE A 98 11.96 35.76 -17.55
CA ILE A 98 12.64 37.03 -17.23
C ILE A 98 13.36 37.57 -18.46
N GLN A 99 14.10 36.72 -19.18
CA GLN A 99 14.81 37.13 -20.38
C GLN A 99 13.84 37.67 -21.46
N THR A 100 12.72 36.97 -21.67
CA THR A 100 11.65 37.40 -22.58
C THR A 100 11.01 38.72 -22.14
N SER A 101 10.73 38.92 -20.85
CA SER A 101 10.10 40.15 -20.36
C SER A 101 10.97 41.38 -20.63
N VAL A 102 12.28 41.25 -20.45
CA VAL A 102 13.24 42.35 -20.66
C VAL A 102 13.47 42.58 -22.17
N LYS A 103 13.73 41.52 -22.94
CA LYS A 103 14.10 41.65 -24.36
C LYS A 103 12.93 42.02 -25.26
N ASP A 104 11.77 41.40 -25.06
CA ASP A 104 10.67 41.45 -26.04
C ASP A 104 9.61 42.50 -25.65
N TYR A 105 9.49 42.79 -24.35
CA TYR A 105 8.43 43.67 -23.82
C TYR A 105 8.95 44.89 -23.05
N ASN A 106 10.26 45.05 -22.92
CA ASN A 106 10.92 46.14 -22.17
C ASN A 106 10.33 46.33 -20.76
N LEU A 107 9.99 45.23 -20.09
CA LEU A 107 9.37 45.24 -18.77
C LEU A 107 10.44 45.39 -17.69
N ASN A 108 10.30 46.40 -16.82
CA ASN A 108 11.18 46.57 -15.67
C ASN A 108 10.69 45.69 -14.52
N LEU A 109 11.33 44.52 -14.33
CA LEU A 109 10.98 43.62 -13.23
C LEU A 109 11.58 44.12 -11.90
N PRO A 110 10.81 44.08 -10.79
CA PRO A 110 11.28 44.51 -9.48
C PRO A 110 12.12 43.41 -8.79
N LEU A 111 13.16 42.95 -9.49
CA LEU A 111 14.12 41.96 -9.02
C LEU A 111 15.52 42.58 -9.06
N LYS A 112 16.39 42.17 -8.13
CA LYS A 112 17.77 42.68 -8.07
C LYS A 112 18.56 42.18 -9.29
N SER A 113 19.32 43.06 -9.95
CA SER A 113 20.16 42.69 -11.12
C SER A 113 21.05 41.48 -10.83
N ALA A 114 21.72 41.46 -9.66
CA ALA A 114 22.58 40.35 -9.27
C ALA A 114 21.84 39.01 -9.16
N GLN A 115 20.56 39.03 -8.76
CA GLN A 115 19.70 37.85 -8.67
C GLN A 115 19.31 37.35 -10.07
N ILE A 116 18.91 38.27 -10.96
CA ILE A 116 18.63 37.95 -12.38
C ILE A 116 19.87 37.34 -13.04
N ASP A 117 21.03 37.97 -12.87
CA ASP A 117 22.29 37.53 -13.48
C ASP A 117 22.72 36.15 -12.96
N ALA A 118 22.49 35.86 -11.67
CA ALA A 118 22.72 34.54 -11.09
C ALA A 118 21.82 33.48 -11.75
N MET A 119 20.51 33.72 -11.76
CA MET A 119 19.54 32.80 -12.34
C MET A 119 19.80 32.50 -13.83
N LEU A 120 20.22 33.51 -14.61
CA LEU A 120 20.58 33.33 -16.02
C LEU A 120 21.87 32.51 -16.20
N ARG A 121 22.87 32.69 -15.33
CA ARG A 121 24.08 31.85 -15.33
C ARG A 121 23.77 30.41 -14.95
N ASP A 122 22.93 30.21 -13.94
CA ASP A 122 22.55 28.87 -13.47
C ASP A 122 21.76 28.12 -14.56
N ARG A 123 20.82 28.80 -15.23
CA ARG A 123 20.12 28.28 -16.41
C ARG A 123 21.10 27.86 -17.53
N ALA A 124 22.04 28.74 -17.88
CA ALA A 124 23.02 28.43 -18.93
C ALA A 124 23.88 27.23 -18.55
N THR A 125 24.25 27.11 -17.27
CA THR A 125 24.97 25.95 -16.74
C THR A 125 24.12 24.69 -16.86
N ALA A 126 22.86 24.70 -16.39
CA ALA A 126 21.96 23.54 -16.43
C ALA A 126 21.74 22.98 -17.85
N LEU A 127 21.60 23.88 -18.85
CA LEU A 127 21.46 23.49 -20.25
C LEU A 127 22.76 22.90 -20.82
N ASN A 128 23.93 23.40 -20.39
CA ASN A 128 25.25 22.99 -20.88
C ASN A 128 25.86 21.80 -20.10
N THR A 129 25.36 21.45 -18.92
CA THR A 129 25.89 20.34 -18.10
C THR A 129 25.81 19.02 -18.86
N SER A 130 26.98 18.42 -19.12
CA SER A 130 27.21 17.29 -20.02
C SER A 130 27.40 15.95 -19.31
N ALA A 131 26.74 15.73 -18.17
CA ALA A 131 26.83 14.46 -17.44
C ALA A 131 26.11 13.34 -18.25
N ASN A 132 26.72 12.80 -19.30
CA ASN A 132 26.16 11.86 -20.27
C ASN A 132 25.17 12.48 -21.29
N PRO A 133 25.65 12.96 -22.45
CA PRO A 133 24.86 13.76 -23.41
C PRO A 133 23.74 13.01 -24.17
N ARG A 134 23.40 11.76 -23.82
CA ARG A 134 22.38 10.94 -24.53
C ARG A 134 21.69 9.91 -23.62
N SER A 135 21.28 10.30 -22.42
CA SER A 135 20.35 9.46 -21.67
C SER A 135 18.92 9.80 -22.06
N GLN A 136 18.10 8.77 -22.31
CA GLN A 136 16.69 8.93 -22.67
C GLN A 136 15.91 9.77 -21.63
N GLY A 137 16.33 9.73 -20.36
CA GLY A 137 15.75 10.52 -19.27
C GLY A 137 16.02 12.03 -19.36
N ARG A 138 17.24 12.45 -19.77
CA ARG A 138 17.55 13.88 -19.95
C ARG A 138 16.76 14.44 -21.14
N ASP A 139 16.69 13.70 -22.24
CA ASP A 139 15.92 14.09 -23.42
C ASP A 139 14.44 14.26 -23.08
N ALA A 140 13.87 13.34 -22.29
CA ALA A 140 12.49 13.43 -21.82
C ALA A 140 12.26 14.66 -20.92
N TYR A 141 13.20 14.97 -20.01
CA TYR A 141 13.09 16.16 -19.16
C TYR A 141 13.11 17.45 -19.97
N LEU A 142 14.10 17.61 -20.87
CA LEU A 142 14.21 18.81 -21.70
C LEU A 142 12.98 18.96 -22.61
N ALA A 143 12.50 17.87 -23.20
CA ALA A 143 11.26 17.85 -23.98
C ALA A 143 10.04 18.25 -23.13
N TYR A 144 9.96 17.80 -21.89
CA TYR A 144 8.88 18.18 -20.98
C TYR A 144 8.88 19.68 -20.69
N ILE A 145 10.03 20.33 -20.56
CA ILE A 145 10.13 21.77 -20.24
C ILE A 145 10.41 22.65 -21.46
N SER A 146 10.03 22.18 -22.66
CA SER A 146 10.34 22.84 -23.94
C SER A 146 9.94 24.32 -23.99
N GLU A 147 8.89 24.74 -23.28
CA GLU A 147 8.47 26.14 -23.20
C GLU A 147 9.53 27.05 -22.59
N GLY A 148 10.33 26.51 -21.68
CA GLY A 148 11.45 27.21 -21.06
C GLY A 148 12.67 27.28 -21.98
N ILE A 149 12.81 26.39 -22.97
CA ILE A 149 13.99 26.31 -23.84
C ILE A 149 13.76 27.09 -25.15
N GLY A 150 12.53 27.05 -25.69
CA GLY A 150 12.10 27.83 -26.83
C GLY A 150 12.84 27.47 -28.12
N SER A 151 13.37 28.47 -28.82
CA SER A 151 14.03 28.28 -30.14
C SER A 151 15.31 27.46 -30.08
N SER A 152 15.92 27.30 -28.91
CA SER A 152 17.15 26.51 -28.71
C SER A 152 16.87 25.02 -28.45
N GLN A 153 15.61 24.60 -28.45
CA GLN A 153 15.22 23.22 -28.21
C GLN A 153 15.56 22.34 -29.43
N ASP A 154 16.10 21.15 -29.17
CA ASP A 154 16.13 20.08 -30.16
C ASP A 154 14.71 19.50 -30.31
N TRP A 155 13.98 20.05 -31.28
CA TRP A 155 12.61 19.66 -31.58
C TRP A 155 12.52 18.27 -32.22
N GLU A 156 13.55 17.81 -32.94
CA GLU A 156 13.57 16.46 -33.52
C GLU A 156 13.56 15.42 -32.39
N THR A 157 14.36 15.65 -31.35
CA THR A 157 14.36 14.78 -30.18
C THR A 157 13.12 14.96 -29.31
N ALA A 158 12.64 16.19 -29.10
CA ALA A 158 11.45 16.43 -28.27
C ALA A 158 10.16 15.80 -28.86
N MET A 159 9.98 15.87 -30.17
CA MET A 159 8.78 15.33 -30.83
C MET A 159 8.70 13.80 -30.79
N LYS A 160 9.78 13.09 -30.44
CA LYS A 160 9.73 11.63 -30.16
C LYS A 160 8.86 11.28 -28.95
N PHE A 161 8.53 12.27 -28.11
CA PHE A 161 7.67 12.11 -26.93
C PHE A 161 6.23 12.60 -27.16
N GLN A 162 5.86 12.93 -28.40
CA GLN A 162 4.48 13.27 -28.73
C GLN A 162 3.59 12.03 -28.59
N ARG A 163 2.49 12.20 -27.84
CA ARG A 163 1.46 11.18 -27.61
C ARG A 163 0.46 11.15 -28.75
N GLN A 164 -0.34 10.08 -28.82
CA GLN A 164 -1.38 9.91 -29.85
C GLN A 164 -2.42 11.06 -29.84
N ASN A 165 -2.70 11.62 -28.66
CA ASN A 165 -3.61 12.77 -28.54
C ASN A 165 -3.03 14.08 -29.14
N GLY A 166 -1.74 14.10 -29.52
CA GLY A 166 -1.02 15.25 -30.07
C GLY A 166 -0.23 16.05 -29.03
N SER A 167 -0.34 15.71 -27.75
CA SER A 167 0.39 16.39 -26.68
C SER A 167 1.84 15.94 -26.55
N LEU A 168 2.68 16.83 -26.02
CA LEU A 168 3.92 16.43 -25.35
C LEU A 168 3.61 16.17 -23.88
N PHE A 169 3.71 14.91 -23.44
CA PHE A 169 3.53 14.47 -22.04
C PHE A 169 2.20 14.90 -21.38
N ASN A 170 1.11 15.03 -22.13
CA ASN A 170 -0.15 15.61 -21.64
C ASN A 170 0.03 17.04 -21.07
N SER A 171 1.09 17.76 -21.42
CA SER A 171 1.39 19.10 -20.91
C SER A 171 0.95 20.19 -21.91
N PRO A 172 -0.05 21.03 -21.58
CA PRO A 172 -0.46 22.13 -22.46
C PRO A 172 0.66 23.14 -22.73
N SER A 173 1.51 23.45 -21.76
CA SER A 173 2.58 24.44 -21.96
C SER A 173 3.67 23.94 -22.92
N ALA A 174 4.11 22.69 -22.79
CA ALA A 174 5.10 22.10 -23.70
C ALA A 174 4.53 21.97 -25.12
N THR A 175 3.28 21.54 -25.23
CA THR A 175 2.59 21.37 -26.51
C THR A 175 2.34 22.72 -27.19
N ALA A 176 2.01 23.77 -26.43
CA ALA A 176 1.91 25.13 -26.94
C ALA A 176 3.25 25.63 -27.50
N ALA A 177 4.37 25.31 -26.84
CA ALA A 177 5.70 25.65 -27.35
C ALA A 177 5.99 24.92 -28.67
N ALA A 178 5.72 23.62 -28.75
CA ALA A 178 5.88 22.84 -29.98
C ALA A 178 5.08 23.44 -31.14
N PHE A 179 3.81 23.78 -30.91
CA PHE A 179 2.98 24.42 -31.93
C PHE A 179 3.49 25.80 -32.36
N ILE A 180 3.94 26.64 -31.41
CA ILE A 180 4.48 27.98 -31.72
C ILE A 180 5.71 27.89 -32.62
N HIS A 181 6.55 26.87 -32.45
CA HIS A 181 7.80 26.72 -33.20
C HIS A 181 7.67 25.90 -34.48
N LEU A 182 6.86 24.85 -34.48
CA LEU A 182 6.78 23.87 -35.58
C LEU A 182 5.48 23.98 -36.39
N HIS A 183 4.47 24.68 -35.88
CA HIS A 183 3.11 24.71 -36.46
C HIS A 183 2.48 23.31 -36.63
N ASP A 184 2.82 22.39 -35.72
CA ASP A 184 2.34 21.01 -35.74
C ASP A 184 0.81 20.91 -35.57
N PRO A 185 0.06 20.31 -36.51
CA PRO A 185 -1.39 20.25 -36.46
C PRO A 185 -1.94 19.40 -35.31
N ASP A 186 -1.24 18.32 -34.92
CA ASP A 186 -1.68 17.45 -33.84
C ASP A 186 -1.56 18.15 -32.48
N SER A 187 -0.49 18.94 -32.27
CA SER A 187 -0.34 19.82 -31.11
C SER A 187 -1.48 20.84 -31.00
N LEU A 188 -1.90 21.43 -32.12
CA LEU A 188 -3.04 22.36 -32.13
C LEU A 188 -4.37 21.66 -31.81
N ARG A 189 -4.57 20.44 -32.33
CA ARG A 189 -5.75 19.62 -32.03
C ARG A 189 -5.85 19.33 -30.53
N TYR A 190 -4.75 18.92 -29.92
CA TYR A 190 -4.69 18.70 -28.47
C TYR A 190 -5.03 19.98 -27.68
N LEU A 191 -4.43 21.12 -28.02
CA LEU A 191 -4.67 22.37 -27.30
C LEU A 191 -6.12 22.84 -27.40
N ARG A 192 -6.77 22.63 -28.56
CA ARG A 192 -8.21 22.87 -28.72
C ARG A 192 -9.03 21.97 -27.83
N SER A 193 -8.76 20.66 -27.83
CA SER A 193 -9.46 19.71 -26.93
C SER A 193 -9.33 20.11 -25.46
N ALA A 194 -8.13 20.50 -25.01
CA ALA A 194 -7.89 20.90 -23.63
C ALA A 194 -8.61 22.22 -23.26
N ALA A 195 -8.74 23.15 -24.20
CA ALA A 195 -9.37 24.45 -24.00
C ALA A 195 -10.90 24.46 -24.24
N ASP A 196 -11.42 23.54 -25.06
CA ASP A 196 -12.85 23.43 -25.34
C ASP A 196 -13.63 22.93 -24.12
N GLU A 197 -13.01 22.09 -23.29
CA GLU A 197 -13.60 21.63 -22.03
C GLU A 197 -13.50 22.68 -20.90
N ASN A 198 -12.55 23.61 -20.98
CA ASN A 198 -12.29 24.59 -19.93
C ASN A 198 -11.70 25.90 -20.48
N THR A 199 -12.25 27.05 -20.06
CA THR A 199 -11.68 28.37 -20.40
C THR A 199 -10.21 28.52 -19.96
N ALA A 200 -9.76 27.73 -18.98
CA ALA A 200 -8.38 27.58 -18.56
C ALA A 200 -7.94 26.13 -18.64
N VAL A 201 -6.68 25.89 -19.00
CA VAL A 201 -6.14 24.53 -19.11
C VAL A 201 -5.38 24.13 -17.84
N PRO A 202 -5.50 22.87 -17.37
CA PRO A 202 -4.72 22.39 -16.23
C PRO A 202 -3.24 22.18 -16.62
N VAL A 203 -2.38 21.86 -15.64
CA VAL A 203 -0.97 21.55 -15.89
C VAL A 203 -0.78 20.24 -16.68
N ILE A 204 -1.74 19.31 -16.56
CA ILE A 204 -1.77 18.02 -17.24
C ILE A 204 -3.19 17.68 -17.70
N TYR A 205 -3.35 17.23 -18.94
CA TYR A 205 -4.64 16.81 -19.51
C TYR A 205 -4.45 15.77 -20.63
N PRO A 206 -5.31 14.73 -20.74
CA PRO A 206 -6.31 14.30 -19.77
C PRO A 206 -5.67 13.74 -18.49
N HIS A 207 -6.46 13.63 -17.42
CA HIS A 207 -6.02 13.05 -16.14
C HIS A 207 -7.07 12.11 -15.51
N GLY A 208 -8.07 11.67 -16.29
CA GLY A 208 -9.25 10.95 -15.78
C GLY A 208 -8.91 9.63 -15.09
N ILE A 209 -8.10 8.78 -15.74
CA ILE A 209 -7.69 7.47 -15.20
C ILE A 209 -6.90 7.65 -13.89
N HIS A 210 -5.93 8.57 -13.87
CA HIS A 210 -5.16 8.85 -12.67
C HIS A 210 -6.04 9.32 -11.50
N ALA A 211 -7.00 10.22 -11.78
CA ALA A 211 -7.93 10.70 -10.76
C ALA A 211 -8.83 9.59 -10.20
N GLN A 212 -9.31 8.68 -11.05
CA GLN A 212 -10.08 7.50 -10.60
C GLN A 212 -9.24 6.59 -9.71
N LEU A 213 -7.99 6.30 -10.10
CA LEU A 213 -7.06 5.51 -9.29
C LEU A 213 -6.78 6.16 -7.94
N CYS A 214 -6.58 7.48 -7.90
CA CYS A 214 -6.40 8.22 -6.64
C CYS A 214 -7.64 8.13 -5.74
N LEU A 215 -8.84 8.17 -6.30
CA LEU A 215 -10.07 8.07 -5.53
C LEU A 215 -10.22 6.66 -4.93
N VAL A 216 -10.02 5.62 -5.73
CA VAL A 216 -10.07 4.22 -5.27
C VAL A 216 -9.02 3.98 -4.17
N ASP A 217 -7.77 4.38 -4.42
CA ASP A 217 -6.68 4.24 -3.43
C ASP A 217 -6.96 5.00 -2.13
N ALA A 218 -7.64 6.15 -2.22
CA ALA A 218 -8.01 6.94 -1.04
C ALA A 218 -9.11 6.27 -0.21
N VAL A 219 -10.20 5.79 -0.84
CA VAL A 219 -11.31 5.17 -0.10
C VAL A 219 -10.92 3.83 0.51
N GLU A 220 -10.11 3.02 -0.20
CA GLU A 220 -9.55 1.77 0.33
C GLU A 220 -8.53 2.04 1.44
N GLY A 221 -7.64 3.01 1.23
CA GLY A 221 -6.65 3.39 2.23
C GLY A 221 -7.30 3.89 3.53
N LEU A 222 -8.44 4.58 3.43
CA LEU A 222 -9.25 5.02 4.56
C LEU A 222 -10.13 3.90 5.17
N GLY A 223 -10.26 2.76 4.49
CA GLY A 223 -11.07 1.62 4.94
C GLY A 223 -12.57 1.91 4.94
N ILE A 224 -13.04 2.71 3.99
CA ILE A 224 -14.46 3.07 3.78
C ILE A 224 -14.97 2.61 2.41
N ASP A 225 -14.21 1.77 1.73
CA ASP A 225 -14.49 1.21 0.40
C ASP A 225 -15.77 0.39 0.34
N CYS A 226 -16.18 -0.24 1.44
CA CYS A 226 -17.45 -0.97 1.54
C CYS A 226 -18.68 -0.09 1.23
N HIS A 227 -18.59 1.22 1.49
CA HIS A 227 -19.65 2.20 1.19
C HIS A 227 -19.69 2.60 -0.30
N PHE A 228 -18.69 2.19 -1.09
CA PHE A 228 -18.49 2.57 -2.50
C PHE A 228 -18.24 1.36 -3.42
N ALA A 229 -18.66 0.16 -3.01
CA ALA A 229 -18.33 -1.10 -3.70
C ALA A 229 -18.71 -1.09 -5.20
N GLU A 230 -19.89 -0.57 -5.55
CA GLU A 230 -20.34 -0.48 -6.95
C GLU A 230 -19.58 0.58 -7.74
N GLU A 231 -19.29 1.74 -7.14
CA GLU A 231 -18.50 2.80 -7.76
C GLU A 231 -17.07 2.34 -8.05
N ILE A 232 -16.44 1.65 -7.08
CA ILE A 232 -15.09 1.07 -7.23
C ILE A 232 -15.11 0.04 -8.36
N LYS A 233 -16.08 -0.88 -8.37
CA LYS A 233 -16.22 -1.89 -9.42
C LYS A 233 -16.34 -1.27 -10.82
N LEU A 234 -17.15 -0.23 -10.99
CA LEU A 234 -17.30 0.48 -12.26
C LEU A 234 -16.00 1.19 -12.68
N ALA A 235 -15.30 1.83 -11.74
CA ALA A 235 -14.02 2.48 -12.01
C ALA A 235 -12.97 1.46 -12.45
N LEU A 236 -12.82 0.34 -11.73
CA LEU A 236 -11.86 -0.71 -12.06
C LEU A 236 -12.17 -1.38 -13.39
N ALA A 237 -13.45 -1.61 -13.72
CA ALA A 237 -13.83 -2.13 -15.02
C ALA A 237 -13.48 -1.18 -16.18
N HIS A 238 -13.52 0.14 -15.97
CA HIS A 238 -13.02 1.11 -16.95
C HIS A 238 -11.50 1.07 -17.06
N ILE A 239 -10.79 1.16 -15.92
CA ILE A 239 -9.32 1.15 -15.87
C ILE A 239 -8.75 -0.13 -16.47
N TYR A 240 -9.36 -1.29 -16.20
CA TYR A 240 -8.93 -2.57 -16.74
C TYR A 240 -9.09 -2.65 -18.27
N ARG A 241 -10.17 -2.10 -18.83
CA ARG A 241 -10.34 -2.00 -20.29
C ARG A 241 -9.25 -1.12 -20.91
N SER A 242 -8.94 0.01 -20.29
CA SER A 242 -7.85 0.90 -20.73
C SER A 242 -6.48 0.21 -20.62
N TRP A 243 -6.27 -0.59 -19.58
CA TRP A 243 -5.07 -1.43 -19.43
C TRP A 243 -4.94 -2.44 -20.57
N GLN A 244 -6.01 -3.19 -20.87
CA GLN A 244 -6.01 -4.18 -21.95
C GLN A 244 -5.78 -3.55 -23.33
N GLN A 245 -6.25 -2.31 -23.53
CA GLN A 245 -6.08 -1.56 -24.77
C GLN A 245 -4.67 -0.97 -24.93
N GLY A 246 -3.83 -1.01 -23.89
CA GLY A 246 -2.49 -0.43 -23.96
C GLY A 246 -2.48 1.10 -23.89
N GLU A 247 -3.50 1.72 -23.29
CA GLU A 247 -3.70 3.18 -23.28
C GLU A 247 -2.46 3.94 -22.79
N GLU A 248 -2.03 4.94 -23.57
CA GLU A 248 -0.80 5.70 -23.29
C GLU A 248 -0.84 6.43 -21.95
N ASP A 249 -2.04 6.86 -21.51
CA ASP A 249 -2.24 7.53 -20.23
C ASP A 249 -1.92 6.65 -19.02
N ILE A 250 -2.00 5.32 -19.17
CA ILE A 250 -1.53 4.37 -18.16
C ILE A 250 -0.04 4.13 -18.34
N PHE A 251 0.38 3.64 -19.51
CA PHE A 251 1.70 3.02 -19.63
C PHE A 251 2.87 4.01 -19.87
N LEU A 252 2.59 5.28 -20.18
CA LEU A 252 3.63 6.32 -20.32
C LEU A 252 3.82 7.17 -19.06
N ASP A 253 2.95 7.02 -18.05
CA ASP A 253 3.10 7.66 -16.74
C ASP A 253 3.43 6.62 -15.66
N PRO A 254 4.62 6.66 -15.03
CA PRO A 254 5.04 5.64 -14.07
C PRO A 254 4.14 5.57 -12.84
N THR A 255 3.59 6.70 -12.40
CA THR A 255 2.71 6.75 -11.21
C THR A 255 1.39 6.03 -11.53
N THR A 256 0.76 6.38 -12.64
CA THR A 256 -0.52 5.84 -13.09
C THR A 256 -0.38 4.37 -13.44
N CYS A 257 0.69 3.95 -14.13
CA CYS A 257 0.95 2.53 -14.40
C CYS A 257 1.09 1.71 -13.12
N ALA A 258 1.91 2.18 -12.16
CA ALA A 258 2.14 1.48 -10.90
C ALA A 258 0.86 1.38 -10.05
N MET A 259 0.08 2.46 -9.96
CA MET A 259 -1.21 2.46 -9.27
C MET A 259 -2.21 1.52 -9.96
N ALA A 260 -2.37 1.62 -11.29
CA ALA A 260 -3.26 0.76 -12.05
C ALA A 260 -2.91 -0.71 -11.86
N PHE A 261 -1.64 -1.07 -12.02
CA PHE A 261 -1.17 -2.44 -11.79
C PHE A 261 -1.50 -2.91 -10.37
N ARG A 262 -1.14 -2.13 -9.35
CA ARG A 262 -1.32 -2.51 -7.95
C ARG A 262 -2.79 -2.73 -7.61
N ILE A 263 -3.63 -1.75 -7.92
CA ILE A 263 -5.06 -1.78 -7.58
C ILE A 263 -5.77 -2.87 -8.38
N LEU A 264 -5.54 -2.96 -9.69
CA LEU A 264 -6.12 -4.03 -10.51
C LEU A 264 -5.71 -5.42 -10.01
N ARG A 265 -4.43 -5.62 -9.67
CA ARG A 265 -3.94 -6.91 -9.16
C ARG A 265 -4.56 -7.27 -7.82
N LEU A 266 -4.69 -6.32 -6.89
CA LEU A 266 -5.34 -6.53 -5.59
C LEU A 266 -6.82 -6.90 -5.73
N HIS A 267 -7.47 -6.44 -6.81
CA HIS A 267 -8.86 -6.79 -7.15
C HIS A 267 -8.97 -8.03 -8.07
N GLY A 268 -7.91 -8.82 -8.20
CA GLY A 268 -7.93 -10.09 -8.94
C GLY A 268 -7.94 -9.96 -10.46
N TYR A 269 -7.74 -8.75 -11.02
CA TYR A 269 -7.63 -8.58 -12.46
C TYR A 269 -6.30 -9.12 -12.98
N PRO A 270 -6.28 -9.85 -14.12
CA PRO A 270 -5.04 -10.38 -14.67
C PRO A 270 -4.25 -9.27 -15.37
N VAL A 271 -3.22 -8.79 -14.68
CA VAL A 271 -2.27 -7.76 -15.14
C VAL A 271 -0.83 -8.28 -15.08
N SER A 272 -0.06 -8.04 -16.15
CA SER A 272 1.33 -8.49 -16.26
C SER A 272 2.32 -7.48 -15.66
N ALA A 273 3.31 -7.99 -14.92
CA ALA A 273 4.45 -7.20 -14.44
C ALA A 273 5.38 -6.72 -15.58
N ASP A 274 5.23 -7.23 -16.80
CA ASP A 274 6.03 -6.79 -17.96
C ASP A 274 5.86 -5.29 -18.25
N ALA A 275 4.74 -4.68 -17.80
CA ALA A 275 4.52 -3.24 -17.86
C ALA A 275 5.66 -2.42 -17.24
N PHE A 276 6.36 -2.98 -16.24
CA PHE A 276 7.47 -2.32 -15.56
C PHE A 276 8.79 -2.32 -16.34
N HIS A 277 8.93 -3.09 -17.43
CA HIS A 277 10.15 -3.03 -18.26
C HIS A 277 10.43 -1.63 -18.81
N ARG A 278 9.40 -0.78 -18.86
CA ARG A 278 9.46 0.61 -19.31
C ARG A 278 10.02 1.56 -18.25
N PHE A 279 10.22 1.13 -17.01
CA PHE A 279 10.62 1.95 -15.87
C PHE A 279 11.90 1.45 -15.16
N GLY A 280 12.82 0.84 -15.91
CA GLY A 280 14.09 0.36 -15.36
C GLY A 280 15.05 1.47 -14.92
N GLU A 281 15.98 1.12 -14.02
CA GLU A 281 17.00 2.00 -13.43
C GLU A 281 17.74 2.86 -14.47
N GLU A 282 18.06 2.31 -15.64
CA GLU A 282 18.77 3.00 -16.73
C GLU A 282 18.04 4.23 -17.27
N ARG A 283 16.71 4.29 -17.13
CA ARG A 283 15.90 5.47 -17.49
C ARG A 283 15.92 6.56 -16.42
N PHE A 284 16.39 6.24 -15.21
CA PHE A 284 16.59 7.15 -14.09
C PHE A 284 18.06 7.61 -14.04
N TRP A 285 18.44 8.48 -14.98
CA TRP A 285 19.81 8.96 -15.31
C TRP A 285 20.71 9.52 -14.17
N SER A 286 20.22 9.69 -12.95
CA SER A 286 21.02 10.26 -11.84
C SER A 286 20.48 9.84 -10.47
N ASP A 287 21.36 9.87 -9.46
CA ASP A 287 21.04 9.76 -8.02
C ASP A 287 20.22 10.96 -7.48
N THR A 288 19.76 11.87 -8.35
CA THR A 288 18.97 13.08 -8.03
C THR A 288 17.58 13.06 -8.70
N LEU A 289 16.59 13.67 -8.03
CA LEU A 289 15.22 13.87 -8.55
C LEU A 289 15.20 14.97 -9.64
N GLU A 290 15.70 14.65 -10.82
CA GLU A 290 15.65 15.52 -12.00
C GLU A 290 14.78 14.88 -13.11
N GLY A 291 13.59 15.46 -13.38
CA GLY A 291 12.77 15.11 -14.55
C GLY A 291 11.28 14.88 -14.29
N TYR A 292 10.47 14.92 -15.37
CA TYR A 292 9.03 14.57 -15.36
C TYR A 292 8.75 13.15 -14.85
N LEU A 293 9.69 12.23 -15.10
CA LEU A 293 9.61 10.83 -14.69
C LEU A 293 10.16 10.58 -13.27
N LYS A 294 10.75 11.60 -12.62
CA LYS A 294 11.44 11.51 -11.32
C LYS A 294 10.75 12.37 -10.25
N ASP A 295 9.49 12.07 -9.98
CA ASP A 295 8.81 12.54 -8.78
C ASP A 295 8.98 11.47 -7.68
N GLU A 296 9.30 11.86 -6.46
CA GLU A 296 9.35 10.99 -5.27
C GLU A 296 8.10 10.09 -5.20
N ARG A 297 6.94 10.65 -5.57
CA ARG A 297 5.67 9.92 -5.65
C ARG A 297 5.68 8.78 -6.67
N ALA A 298 6.32 8.97 -7.83
CA ALA A 298 6.37 7.93 -8.85
C ALA A 298 7.20 6.73 -8.37
N VAL A 299 8.35 6.98 -7.76
CA VAL A 299 9.18 5.91 -7.17
C VAL A 299 8.48 5.24 -5.99
N LEU A 300 7.74 6.01 -5.19
CA LEU A 300 6.92 5.48 -4.10
C LEU A 300 5.83 4.53 -4.60
N GLU A 301 5.06 4.91 -5.63
CA GLU A 301 4.03 4.04 -6.19
C GLU A 301 4.63 2.81 -6.90
N LEU A 302 5.76 2.98 -7.61
CA LEU A 302 6.52 1.85 -8.15
C LEU A 302 6.96 0.89 -7.04
N HIS A 303 7.43 1.41 -5.90
CA HIS A 303 7.83 0.59 -4.76
C HIS A 303 6.64 -0.16 -4.16
N LYS A 304 5.49 0.52 -3.97
CA LYS A 304 4.26 -0.12 -3.51
C LYS A 304 3.81 -1.24 -4.45
N ALA A 305 3.80 -0.99 -5.76
CA ALA A 305 3.46 -2.00 -6.75
C ALA A 305 4.44 -3.18 -6.74
N SER A 306 5.74 -2.90 -6.62
CA SER A 306 6.81 -3.92 -6.59
C SER A 306 6.71 -4.89 -5.41
N LYS A 307 5.88 -4.61 -4.40
CA LYS A 307 5.63 -5.52 -3.27
C LYS A 307 4.68 -6.67 -3.63
N LEU A 308 3.90 -6.57 -4.70
CA LEU A 308 2.94 -7.58 -5.15
C LEU A 308 3.57 -8.59 -6.13
N ILE A 309 4.61 -9.28 -5.68
CA ILE A 309 5.43 -10.19 -6.50
C ILE A 309 4.79 -11.58 -6.54
N PHE A 310 4.47 -12.08 -7.74
CA PHE A 310 4.15 -13.49 -7.95
C PHE A 310 5.39 -14.34 -8.19
N PRO A 311 5.33 -15.66 -7.98
CA PRO A 311 6.41 -16.56 -8.35
C PRO A 311 6.81 -16.34 -9.82
N ARG A 312 8.13 -16.24 -10.06
CA ARG A 312 8.75 -16.04 -11.40
C ARG A 312 8.72 -14.62 -11.96
N GLU A 313 8.23 -13.63 -11.24
CA GLU A 313 8.29 -12.21 -11.66
C GLU A 313 9.62 -11.53 -11.25
N SER A 314 10.74 -11.96 -11.83
CA SER A 314 12.08 -11.42 -11.50
C SER A 314 12.20 -9.91 -11.74
N ILE A 315 11.42 -9.36 -12.68
CA ILE A 315 11.36 -7.92 -12.91
C ILE A 315 10.90 -7.15 -11.67
N MET A 316 9.93 -7.70 -10.93
CA MET A 316 9.40 -7.07 -9.73
C MET A 316 10.41 -7.10 -8.59
N GLU A 317 11.21 -8.16 -8.49
CA GLU A 317 12.31 -8.24 -7.52
C GLU A 317 13.37 -7.17 -7.78
N HIS A 318 13.78 -7.02 -9.04
CA HIS A 318 14.72 -5.97 -9.44
C HIS A 318 14.14 -4.57 -9.16
N GLN A 319 12.88 -4.34 -9.52
CA GLN A 319 12.18 -3.08 -9.26
C GLN A 319 12.10 -2.78 -7.76
N GLN A 320 11.79 -3.78 -6.93
CA GLN A 320 11.71 -3.64 -5.49
C GLN A 320 13.06 -3.28 -4.88
N ALA A 321 14.13 -3.96 -5.28
CA ALA A 321 15.48 -3.70 -4.80
C ALA A 321 15.93 -2.27 -5.14
N TRP A 322 15.78 -1.86 -6.40
CA TRP A 322 16.15 -0.53 -6.87
C TRP A 322 15.33 0.58 -6.18
N THR A 323 13.99 0.47 -6.20
CA THR A 323 13.13 1.48 -5.58
C THR A 323 13.39 1.61 -4.08
N ARG A 324 13.61 0.50 -3.37
CA ARG A 324 13.93 0.50 -1.93
C ARG A 324 15.23 1.24 -1.65
N GLN A 325 16.27 0.96 -2.43
CA GLN A 325 17.57 1.63 -2.29
C GLN A 325 17.46 3.14 -2.55
N PHE A 326 16.72 3.52 -3.59
CA PHE A 326 16.52 4.93 -3.94
C PHE A 326 15.77 5.68 -2.83
N LEU A 327 14.64 5.13 -2.37
CA LEU A 327 13.85 5.74 -1.30
C LEU A 327 14.65 5.82 0.03
N ALA A 328 15.47 4.81 0.35
CA ALA A 328 16.33 4.84 1.53
C ALA A 328 17.34 5.99 1.48
N LYS A 329 17.98 6.21 0.32
CA LYS A 329 18.88 7.37 0.11
C LYS A 329 18.17 8.71 0.32
N LEU A 330 16.91 8.84 -0.12
CA LEU A 330 16.14 10.07 0.09
C LEU A 330 15.79 10.31 1.56
N VAL A 331 15.52 9.25 2.33
CA VAL A 331 15.32 9.34 3.78
C VAL A 331 16.59 9.76 4.50
N GLU A 332 17.75 9.20 4.13
CA GLU A 332 19.04 9.55 4.72
C GLU A 332 19.41 11.03 4.52
N LYS A 333 18.98 11.63 3.41
CA LYS A 333 19.22 13.04 3.11
C LYS A 333 18.21 14.00 3.73
N ASP A 334 17.21 13.51 4.47
CA ASP A 334 16.08 14.31 4.99
C ASP A 334 15.27 15.02 3.88
N GLU A 335 15.31 14.47 2.66
CA GLU A 335 14.71 15.05 1.44
C GLU A 335 13.33 14.46 1.11
N SER A 336 12.77 13.61 1.99
CA SER A 336 11.55 12.83 1.73
C SER A 336 10.40 13.11 2.69
N ASP A 337 9.18 12.94 2.18
CA ASP A 337 7.94 13.00 2.95
C ASP A 337 7.87 11.84 3.96
N ASN A 338 7.14 12.04 5.05
CA ASN A 338 6.81 11.02 6.05
C ASN A 338 6.19 9.76 5.39
N ARG A 339 5.50 9.92 4.26
CA ARG A 339 4.95 8.79 3.48
C ARG A 339 6.03 7.80 3.03
N VAL A 340 7.19 8.28 2.60
CA VAL A 340 8.31 7.42 2.19
C VAL A 340 8.91 6.71 3.40
N ARG A 341 9.10 7.43 4.51
CA ARG A 341 9.57 6.83 5.77
C ARG A 341 8.64 5.72 6.23
N ASN A 342 7.33 5.92 6.17
CA ASN A 342 6.35 4.92 6.57
C ASN A 342 6.42 3.68 5.67
N VAL A 343 6.44 3.87 4.34
CA VAL A 343 6.47 2.76 3.38
C VAL A 343 7.74 1.90 3.50
N LEU A 344 8.87 2.48 3.90
CA LEU A 344 10.12 1.75 4.17
C LEU A 344 10.19 1.14 5.56
N SER A 345 9.56 1.78 6.55
CA SER A 345 9.58 1.36 7.95
C SER A 345 8.66 0.15 8.21
N TYR A 346 7.60 0.01 7.41
CA TYR A 346 6.65 -1.11 7.49
C TYR A 346 6.75 -2.00 6.24
N PRO A 347 7.31 -3.21 6.36
CA PRO A 347 7.26 -4.20 5.30
C PRO A 347 5.80 -4.49 4.95
N PHE A 348 5.51 -4.57 3.65
CA PHE A 348 4.18 -4.88 3.12
C PHE A 348 3.56 -6.14 3.74
N ARG A 349 4.42 -7.11 4.02
CA ARG A 349 4.07 -8.39 4.61
C ARG A 349 3.58 -8.28 6.05
N SER A 350 3.71 -7.12 6.70
CA SER A 350 3.31 -6.84 8.09
C SER A 350 2.32 -5.66 8.19
N ASP A 351 1.81 -5.16 7.07
CA ASP A 351 0.88 -4.02 7.04
C ASP A 351 -0.55 -4.54 7.24
N LEU A 352 -0.90 -4.80 8.51
CA LEU A 352 -2.25 -5.26 8.87
C LEU A 352 -3.27 -4.17 8.59
N GLU A 353 -4.38 -4.56 7.95
CA GLU A 353 -5.41 -3.63 7.50
C GLU A 353 -5.92 -2.68 8.62
N PRO A 354 -6.23 -3.12 9.86
CA PRO A 354 -6.69 -2.20 10.91
C PRO A 354 -5.64 -1.16 11.32
N VAL A 355 -4.35 -1.55 11.32
CA VAL A 355 -3.22 -0.68 11.67
C VAL A 355 -2.97 0.32 10.54
N ALA A 356 -2.95 -0.17 9.30
CA ALA A 356 -2.79 0.64 8.10
C ALA A 356 -3.92 1.65 7.97
N ARG A 357 -5.16 1.22 8.19
CA ARG A 357 -6.38 2.06 8.17
C ARG A 357 -6.27 3.22 9.17
N LYS A 358 -6.01 2.93 10.45
CA LYS A 358 -5.86 3.98 11.48
C LYS A 358 -4.77 5.00 11.09
N ARG A 359 -3.58 4.50 10.73
CA ARG A 359 -2.45 5.33 10.29
C ARG A 359 -2.80 6.19 9.07
N ASN A 360 -3.51 5.63 8.10
CA ASN A 360 -3.91 6.34 6.89
C ASN A 360 -4.91 7.44 7.20
N ILE A 361 -5.88 7.20 8.10
CA ILE A 361 -6.83 8.22 8.56
C ILE A 361 -6.09 9.36 9.27
N GLU A 362 -5.19 9.05 10.21
CA GLU A 362 -4.38 10.03 10.95
C GLU A 362 -3.45 10.85 10.05
N GLN A 363 -3.04 10.28 8.92
CA GLN A 363 -2.16 10.95 7.96
C GLN A 363 -2.90 11.50 6.74
N PHE A 364 -4.23 11.35 6.70
CA PHE A 364 -5.01 11.75 5.55
C PHE A 364 -5.02 13.27 5.45
N ARG A 365 -4.43 13.80 4.38
CA ARG A 365 -4.43 15.22 4.08
C ARG A 365 -5.52 15.51 3.06
N THR A 366 -6.48 16.35 3.47
CA THR A 366 -7.61 16.78 2.63
C THR A 366 -7.16 17.67 1.47
N GLU A 367 -6.01 18.35 1.63
CA GLU A 367 -5.33 19.11 0.58
C GLU A 367 -4.03 18.43 0.16
N SER A 368 -4.09 17.59 -0.88
CA SER A 368 -2.90 16.99 -1.49
C SER A 368 -2.53 17.71 -2.78
N SER A 369 -2.09 18.97 -2.67
CA SER A 369 -1.52 19.67 -3.83
C SER A 369 -0.30 18.91 -4.35
N ARG A 370 -0.25 18.63 -5.66
CA ARG A 370 0.92 18.10 -6.34
C ARG A 370 1.61 19.24 -7.08
N LEU A 371 2.93 19.30 -6.98
CA LEU A 371 3.73 20.32 -7.66
C LEU A 371 4.40 19.70 -8.89
N LEU A 372 3.88 20.02 -10.07
CA LEU A 372 4.56 19.74 -11.35
C LEU A 372 5.21 21.04 -11.84
N LYS A 373 4.89 21.49 -13.06
CA LYS A 373 5.28 22.81 -13.58
C LYS A 373 4.55 23.95 -12.87
N SER A 374 3.36 23.64 -12.36
CA SER A 374 2.62 24.44 -11.42
C SER A 374 1.94 23.52 -10.41
N SER A 375 1.54 24.10 -9.28
CA SER A 375 0.73 23.40 -8.29
C SER A 375 -0.66 23.11 -8.85
N PHE A 376 -1.15 21.91 -8.60
CA PHE A 376 -2.53 21.53 -8.89
C PHE A 376 -3.05 20.63 -7.78
N SER A 377 -4.37 20.63 -7.60
CA SER A 377 -5.01 19.65 -6.74
C SER A 377 -5.75 18.63 -7.60
N CYS A 378 -5.56 17.35 -7.29
CA CYS A 378 -6.46 16.31 -7.78
C CYS A 378 -7.83 16.36 -7.09
N THR A 379 -7.96 17.12 -5.99
CA THR A 379 -9.14 17.12 -5.11
C THR A 379 -10.24 18.07 -5.61
N ASN A 380 -11.13 17.53 -6.45
CA ASN A 380 -12.52 17.98 -6.49
C ASN A 380 -13.47 16.96 -5.81
N PHE A 381 -12.94 15.90 -5.21
CA PHE A 381 -13.70 15.00 -4.34
C PHE A 381 -13.66 15.53 -2.90
N ALA A 382 -14.76 15.35 -2.17
CA ALA A 382 -15.01 15.91 -0.85
C ALA A 382 -14.08 15.30 0.23
N GLY A 383 -12.79 15.64 0.20
CA GLY A 383 -11.76 15.07 1.08
C GLY A 383 -12.08 15.22 2.57
N ASN A 384 -12.67 16.35 2.96
CA ASN A 384 -13.15 16.56 4.33
C ASN A 384 -14.28 15.59 4.71
N ASP A 385 -15.20 15.31 3.77
CA ASP A 385 -16.31 14.40 4.01
C ASP A 385 -15.82 12.94 4.08
N LEU A 386 -14.86 12.55 3.23
CA LEU A 386 -14.22 11.23 3.29
C LEU A 386 -13.46 11.04 4.61
N ALA A 387 -12.68 12.03 5.03
CA ALA A 387 -11.94 11.98 6.30
C ALA A 387 -12.91 11.85 7.49
N LYS A 388 -14.00 12.63 7.46
CA LYS A 388 -15.02 12.57 8.51
C LYS A 388 -15.70 11.21 8.56
N LEU A 389 -16.12 10.67 7.41
CA LEU A 389 -16.73 9.35 7.31
C LEU A 389 -15.77 8.28 7.85
N ALA A 390 -14.49 8.33 7.48
CA ALA A 390 -13.50 7.35 7.92
C ALA A 390 -13.27 7.37 9.44
N VAL A 391 -13.24 8.54 10.08
CA VAL A 391 -13.13 8.63 11.55
C VAL A 391 -14.38 8.09 12.24
N GLU A 392 -15.56 8.43 11.74
CA GLU A 392 -16.84 7.96 12.32
C GLU A 392 -16.98 6.44 12.17
N ASP A 393 -16.66 5.89 11.00
CA ASP A 393 -16.69 4.46 10.70
C ASP A 393 -15.69 3.68 11.58
N PHE A 394 -14.43 4.13 11.63
CA PHE A 394 -13.39 3.51 12.44
C PHE A 394 -13.77 3.47 13.94
N ASN A 395 -14.23 4.59 14.49
CA ASN A 395 -14.61 4.66 15.91
C ASN A 395 -15.84 3.80 16.23
N SER A 396 -16.79 3.71 15.31
CA SER A 396 -17.96 2.83 15.44
C SER A 396 -17.55 1.36 15.46
N LEU A 397 -16.70 0.95 14.51
CA LEU A 397 -16.17 -0.41 14.43
C LEU A 397 -15.32 -0.75 15.66
N GLN A 398 -14.44 0.16 16.10
CA GLN A 398 -13.64 -0.01 17.32
C GLN A 398 -14.52 -0.16 18.58
N SER A 399 -15.63 0.57 18.68
CA SER A 399 -16.58 0.38 19.80
C SER A 399 -17.20 -1.00 19.80
N SER A 400 -17.50 -1.56 18.63
CA SER A 400 -17.96 -2.94 18.49
C SER A 400 -16.87 -3.93 18.87
N HIS A 401 -15.63 -3.70 18.46
CA HIS A 401 -14.51 -4.56 18.83
C HIS A 401 -14.27 -4.63 20.35
N ARG A 402 -14.39 -3.50 21.05
CA ARG A 402 -14.27 -3.49 22.53
C ARG A 402 -15.39 -4.29 23.21
N ARG A 403 -16.60 -4.28 22.67
CA ARG A 403 -17.72 -5.09 23.20
C ARG A 403 -17.48 -6.58 22.98
N GLU A 404 -16.98 -6.96 21.80
CA GLU A 404 -16.59 -8.33 21.49
C GLU A 404 -15.48 -8.83 22.43
N LEU A 405 -14.44 -8.03 22.66
CA LEU A 405 -13.36 -8.38 23.59
C LEU A 405 -13.86 -8.52 25.03
N GLN A 406 -14.76 -7.64 25.49
CA GLN A 406 -15.40 -7.77 26.80
C GLN A 406 -16.17 -9.08 26.93
N HIS A 407 -16.91 -9.48 25.89
CA HIS A 407 -17.61 -10.76 25.87
C HIS A 407 -16.63 -11.94 25.93
N LEU A 408 -15.49 -11.87 25.24
CA LEU A 408 -14.44 -12.88 25.33
C LEU A 408 -13.79 -12.96 26.72
N MET A 409 -13.63 -11.81 27.40
CA MET A 409 -13.14 -11.78 28.79
C MET A 409 -14.11 -12.46 29.76
N LEU A 410 -15.42 -12.25 29.60
CA LEU A 410 -16.43 -12.94 30.41
C LEU A 410 -16.45 -14.44 30.14
N TRP A 411 -16.36 -14.84 28.86
CA TRP A 411 -16.29 -16.24 28.47
C TRP A 411 -15.08 -16.97 29.10
N LEU A 412 -13.93 -16.30 29.25
CA LEU A 412 -12.77 -16.87 29.95
C LEU A 412 -13.10 -17.26 31.39
N GLU A 413 -13.77 -16.36 32.11
CA GLU A 413 -14.17 -16.57 33.51
C GLU A 413 -15.23 -17.68 33.61
N GLU A 414 -16.23 -17.66 32.73
CA GLU A 414 -17.27 -18.70 32.65
C GLU A 414 -16.71 -20.10 32.40
N LYS A 415 -15.60 -20.20 31.66
CA LYS A 415 -14.93 -21.48 31.36
C LYS A 415 -13.84 -21.85 32.37
N GLY A 416 -13.58 -21.04 33.39
CA GLY A 416 -12.49 -21.27 34.35
C GLY A 416 -11.10 -21.26 33.71
N LEU A 417 -10.95 -20.63 32.54
CA LEU A 417 -9.68 -20.53 31.82
C LEU A 417 -8.86 -19.32 32.29
N ASP A 418 -9.49 -18.40 33.00
CA ASP A 418 -8.91 -17.12 33.37
C ASP A 418 -7.86 -17.23 34.49
N GLU A 419 -7.89 -18.34 35.23
CA GLU A 419 -6.86 -18.76 36.19
C GLU A 419 -5.61 -19.34 35.50
N MET A 420 -5.71 -19.73 34.23
CA MET A 420 -4.57 -20.26 33.48
C MET A 420 -3.57 -19.16 33.15
N ARG A 421 -2.28 -19.50 33.24
CA ARG A 421 -1.17 -18.56 33.07
C ARG A 421 -1.28 -17.83 31.73
N LEU A 422 -1.28 -16.49 31.78
CA LEU A 422 -1.32 -15.58 30.62
C LEU A 422 -2.58 -15.66 29.75
N ALA A 423 -3.63 -16.39 30.11
CA ALA A 423 -4.83 -16.55 29.29
C ALA A 423 -5.48 -15.21 28.90
N LYS A 424 -5.61 -14.28 29.86
CA LYS A 424 -6.17 -12.93 29.63
C LYS A 424 -5.34 -12.12 28.62
N VAL A 425 -4.01 -12.18 28.76
CA VAL A 425 -3.07 -11.47 27.86
C VAL A 425 -3.11 -12.09 26.46
N ARG A 426 -3.07 -13.42 26.37
CA ARG A 426 -3.14 -14.17 25.10
C ARG A 426 -4.46 -13.92 24.36
N MET A 427 -5.57 -13.82 25.08
CA MET A 427 -6.85 -13.51 24.45
C MET A 427 -6.86 -12.14 23.75
N GLY A 428 -6.18 -11.12 24.31
CA GLY A 428 -6.00 -9.83 23.63
C GLY A 428 -5.29 -9.99 22.27
N TYR A 429 -4.23 -10.81 22.22
CA TYR A 429 -3.52 -11.12 20.98
C TYR A 429 -4.35 -11.96 20.00
N CYS A 430 -5.03 -13.00 20.50
CA CYS A 430 -5.92 -13.84 19.68
C CYS A 430 -7.03 -12.99 19.04
N TYR A 431 -7.62 -12.07 19.82
CA TYR A 431 -8.66 -11.18 19.33
C TYR A 431 -8.14 -10.15 18.34
N PHE A 432 -6.98 -9.57 18.59
CA PHE A 432 -6.35 -8.68 17.61
C PHE A 432 -6.05 -9.40 16.28
N SER A 433 -5.53 -10.63 16.33
CA SER A 433 -5.33 -11.46 15.14
C SER A 433 -6.64 -11.72 14.40
N ALA A 434 -7.73 -11.92 15.14
CA ALA A 434 -9.07 -12.06 14.56
C ALA A 434 -9.53 -10.78 13.86
N VAL A 435 -9.37 -9.61 14.48
CA VAL A 435 -9.70 -8.29 13.91
C VAL A 435 -8.88 -8.02 12.63
N ALA A 436 -7.61 -8.42 12.60
CA ALA A 436 -6.76 -8.25 11.44
C ALA A 436 -7.10 -9.21 10.28
N THR A 437 -7.63 -10.40 10.59
CA THR A 437 -8.01 -11.42 9.59
C THR A 437 -9.43 -11.20 9.06
N PHE A 438 -10.34 -10.77 9.93
CA PHE A 438 -11.76 -10.57 9.69
C PHE A 438 -12.14 -9.11 9.96
N SER A 439 -11.61 -8.21 9.14
CA SER A 439 -11.66 -6.76 9.35
C SER A 439 -13.04 -6.13 9.16
N ASP A 440 -13.90 -6.73 8.34
CA ASP A 440 -15.24 -6.15 8.08
C ASP A 440 -16.17 -6.25 9.27
N ALA A 441 -17.04 -5.25 9.42
CA ALA A 441 -17.97 -5.16 10.55
C ALA A 441 -18.84 -6.42 10.72
N ASP A 442 -19.27 -7.02 9.61
CA ASP A 442 -20.19 -8.16 9.56
C ASP A 442 -19.57 -9.49 10.03
N HIS A 443 -18.25 -9.55 10.25
CA HIS A 443 -17.54 -10.76 10.66
C HIS A 443 -17.43 -10.95 12.19
N SER A 444 -18.35 -10.40 12.98
CA SER A 444 -18.31 -10.46 14.46
C SER A 444 -18.23 -11.89 15.01
N ASP A 445 -19.10 -12.79 14.53
CA ASP A 445 -19.10 -14.18 14.99
C ASP A 445 -17.83 -14.93 14.60
N ALA A 446 -17.30 -14.67 13.40
CA ALA A 446 -16.03 -15.22 12.95
C ALA A 446 -14.88 -14.76 13.86
N ARG A 447 -14.82 -13.47 14.21
CA ARG A 447 -13.79 -12.93 15.13
C ARG A 447 -13.85 -13.55 16.51
N VAL A 448 -15.05 -13.64 17.09
CA VAL A 448 -15.25 -14.21 18.44
C VAL A 448 -14.83 -15.68 18.46
N LEU A 449 -15.28 -16.51 17.51
CA LEU A 449 -14.94 -17.93 17.52
C LEU A 449 -13.50 -18.22 17.11
N PHE A 450 -12.93 -17.43 16.19
CA PHE A 450 -11.50 -17.48 15.91
C PHE A 450 -10.70 -17.29 17.20
N SER A 451 -11.06 -16.29 18.00
CA SER A 451 -10.34 -15.93 19.23
C SER A 451 -10.43 -17.02 20.29
N LYS A 452 -11.63 -17.60 20.49
CA LYS A 452 -11.83 -18.74 21.39
C LYS A 452 -10.98 -19.93 20.96
N HIS A 453 -11.05 -20.33 19.69
CA HIS A 453 -10.25 -21.45 19.19
C HIS A 453 -8.75 -21.18 19.26
N ALA A 454 -8.28 -20.00 18.85
CA ALA A 454 -6.86 -19.65 18.87
C ALA A 454 -6.29 -19.67 20.30
N LEU A 455 -7.05 -19.18 21.29
CA LEU A 455 -6.64 -19.29 22.69
C LEU A 455 -6.58 -20.77 23.14
N LEU A 456 -7.63 -21.54 22.85
CA LEU A 456 -7.69 -22.95 23.25
C LEU A 456 -6.55 -23.77 22.63
N VAL A 457 -6.21 -23.52 21.36
CA VAL A 457 -5.04 -24.10 20.70
C VAL A 457 -3.77 -23.77 21.49
N SER A 458 -3.57 -22.51 21.89
CA SER A 458 -2.41 -22.11 22.68
C SER A 458 -2.36 -22.73 24.09
N LEU A 459 -3.50 -22.95 24.74
CA LEU A 459 -3.55 -23.61 26.05
C LEU A 459 -3.29 -25.12 25.95
N VAL A 460 -3.77 -25.75 24.87
CA VAL A 460 -3.48 -27.15 24.56
C VAL A 460 -2.01 -27.32 24.18
N ASP A 461 -1.43 -26.40 23.39
CA ASP A 461 0.00 -26.39 23.08
C ASP A 461 0.85 -26.41 24.36
N ASP A 462 0.58 -25.49 25.30
CA ASP A 462 1.24 -25.46 26.61
C ASP A 462 1.06 -26.78 27.43
N LEU A 463 -0.12 -27.40 27.36
CA LEU A 463 -0.37 -28.70 27.99
C LEU A 463 0.57 -29.77 27.40
N PHE A 464 0.75 -29.82 26.09
CA PHE A 464 1.59 -30.82 25.45
C PHE A 464 3.10 -30.54 25.64
N ASP A 465 3.48 -29.27 25.65
CA ASP A 465 4.89 -28.85 25.54
C ASP A 465 5.55 -28.46 26.86
N MET A 466 4.79 -28.05 27.88
CA MET A 466 5.36 -27.47 29.10
C MET A 466 5.01 -28.22 30.38
N PHE A 467 3.74 -28.52 30.63
CA PHE A 467 3.32 -28.95 31.97
C PHE A 467 2.36 -30.14 32.04
N GLY A 468 1.78 -30.59 30.93
CA GLY A 468 0.89 -31.75 30.95
C GLY A 468 1.63 -33.05 31.19
N THR A 469 1.00 -33.94 31.95
CA THR A 469 1.49 -35.31 32.09
C THR A 469 1.15 -36.13 30.85
N HIS A 470 1.93 -37.19 30.60
CA HIS A 470 1.66 -38.09 29.47
C HIS A 470 0.26 -38.74 29.55
N GLU A 471 -0.25 -38.99 30.77
CA GLU A 471 -1.60 -39.50 30.99
C GLU A 471 -2.66 -38.48 30.56
N GLU A 472 -2.52 -37.21 30.95
CA GLU A 472 -3.44 -36.13 30.58
C GLU A 472 -3.50 -35.89 29.08
N ILE A 473 -2.32 -35.85 28.44
CA ILE A 473 -2.21 -35.66 27.00
C ILE A 473 -2.92 -36.80 26.24
N LEU A 474 -2.61 -38.06 26.60
CA LEU A 474 -3.25 -39.23 25.98
C LEU A 474 -4.75 -39.27 26.24
N ASN A 475 -5.19 -38.89 27.45
CA ASN A 475 -6.60 -38.81 27.79
C ASN A 475 -7.32 -37.80 26.90
N LEU A 476 -6.78 -36.61 26.72
CA LEU A 476 -7.37 -35.58 25.86
C LEU A 476 -7.48 -36.05 24.40
N VAL A 477 -6.43 -36.65 23.83
CA VAL A 477 -6.46 -37.19 22.46
C VAL A 477 -7.57 -38.22 22.31
N HIS A 478 -7.65 -39.18 23.24
CA HIS A 478 -8.64 -40.26 23.20
C HIS A 478 -10.09 -39.76 23.34
N LEU A 479 -10.31 -38.71 24.13
CA LEU A 479 -11.63 -38.09 24.28
C LEU A 479 -12.11 -37.44 22.97
N PHE A 480 -11.19 -36.83 22.20
CA PHE A 480 -11.51 -36.26 20.89
C PHE A 480 -11.71 -37.31 19.79
N GLU A 481 -10.91 -38.40 19.81
CA GLU A 481 -11.12 -39.51 18.87
C GLU A 481 -12.49 -40.19 19.04
N ARG A 482 -13.03 -40.17 20.26
CA ARG A 482 -14.34 -40.75 20.61
C ARG A 482 -15.45 -39.69 20.70
N TRP A 483 -15.30 -38.58 19.99
CA TRP A 483 -16.22 -37.45 20.05
C TRP A 483 -17.70 -37.87 20.10
N ASP A 484 -18.39 -37.40 21.13
CA ASP A 484 -19.84 -37.52 21.30
C ASP A 484 -20.43 -36.11 21.49
N VAL A 485 -21.56 -35.83 20.84
CA VAL A 485 -22.27 -34.55 20.97
C VAL A 485 -22.71 -34.30 22.42
N ASN A 486 -23.00 -35.35 23.18
CA ASN A 486 -23.36 -35.26 24.60
C ASN A 486 -22.13 -35.17 25.53
N GLY A 487 -20.94 -35.36 24.98
CA GLY A 487 -19.68 -35.39 25.72
C GLY A 487 -19.49 -36.63 26.61
N PRO A 488 -18.32 -36.75 27.25
CA PRO A 488 -17.97 -37.86 28.12
C PRO A 488 -18.54 -37.69 29.53
N THR A 489 -18.57 -38.78 30.30
CA THR A 489 -18.88 -38.74 31.74
C THR A 489 -17.68 -38.30 32.57
N SER A 490 -17.90 -37.65 33.73
CA SER A 490 -16.81 -37.11 34.56
C SER A 490 -15.76 -38.16 34.98
N SER A 491 -16.11 -39.44 35.05
CA SER A 491 -15.14 -40.52 35.35
C SER A 491 -14.13 -40.80 34.24
N GLN A 492 -14.27 -40.20 33.06
CA GLN A 492 -13.39 -40.42 31.91
C GLN A 492 -12.26 -39.41 31.80
N PHE A 493 -12.27 -38.34 32.61
CA PHE A 493 -11.20 -37.34 32.64
C PHE A 493 -10.09 -37.76 33.61
N SER A 494 -8.84 -37.58 33.19
CA SER A 494 -7.67 -37.87 34.04
C SER A 494 -7.37 -36.75 35.05
N SER A 495 -7.80 -35.51 34.77
CA SER A 495 -7.63 -34.36 35.67
C SER A 495 -8.68 -33.28 35.42
N GLU A 496 -8.87 -32.40 36.41
CA GLU A 496 -9.75 -31.22 36.30
C GLU A 496 -9.32 -30.29 35.16
N LEU A 497 -8.01 -30.21 34.89
CA LEU A 497 -7.47 -29.43 33.77
C LEU A 497 -7.93 -29.98 32.42
N VAL A 498 -7.81 -31.30 32.21
CA VAL A 498 -8.27 -31.95 30.97
C VAL A 498 -9.78 -31.83 30.82
N GLU A 499 -10.54 -31.98 31.90
CA GLU A 499 -11.99 -31.77 31.90
C GLU A 499 -12.35 -30.33 31.48
N THR A 500 -11.66 -29.33 32.05
CA THR A 500 -11.87 -27.92 31.75
C THR A 500 -11.58 -27.60 30.28
N LEU A 501 -10.41 -28.02 29.78
CA LEU A 501 -10.02 -27.79 28.38
C LEU A 501 -10.96 -28.50 27.40
N TYR A 502 -11.31 -29.76 27.68
CA TYR A 502 -12.22 -30.54 26.85
C TYR A 502 -13.57 -29.83 26.72
N TRP A 503 -14.20 -29.44 27.84
CA TRP A 503 -15.52 -28.80 27.79
C TRP A 503 -15.48 -27.39 27.17
N ALA A 504 -14.39 -26.65 27.36
CA ALA A 504 -14.20 -25.37 26.71
C ALA A 504 -14.14 -25.52 25.18
N ILE A 505 -13.38 -26.49 24.66
CA ILE A 505 -13.31 -26.78 23.22
C ILE A 505 -14.65 -27.36 22.73
N HIS A 506 -15.23 -28.31 23.45
CA HIS A 506 -16.46 -28.99 23.07
C HIS A 506 -17.62 -28.02 22.87
N SER A 507 -17.86 -27.17 23.86
CA SER A 507 -18.90 -26.16 23.80
C SER A 507 -18.64 -25.10 22.73
N THR A 508 -17.36 -24.73 22.49
CA THR A 508 -17.00 -23.80 21.41
C THR A 508 -17.28 -24.39 20.02
N ILE A 509 -17.00 -25.69 19.81
CA ILE A 509 -17.33 -26.38 18.55
C ILE A 509 -18.85 -26.46 18.36
N CYS A 510 -19.61 -26.74 19.42
CA CYS A 510 -21.07 -26.76 19.34
C CYS A 510 -21.63 -25.38 18.98
N GLU A 511 -21.17 -24.31 19.65
CA GLU A 511 -21.53 -22.92 19.31
C GLU A 511 -21.18 -22.59 17.85
N ASN A 512 -20.02 -23.04 17.36
CA ASN A 512 -19.60 -22.85 15.98
C ASN A 512 -20.58 -23.47 14.99
N VAL A 513 -20.98 -24.72 15.23
CA VAL A 513 -21.91 -25.45 14.38
C VAL A 513 -23.29 -24.79 14.37
N GLU A 514 -23.79 -24.37 15.52
CA GLU A 514 -25.07 -23.67 15.65
C GLU A 514 -25.08 -22.37 14.84
N LYS A 515 -24.01 -21.56 14.95
CA LYS A 515 -23.89 -20.29 14.23
C LYS A 515 -23.62 -20.45 12.74
N ALA A 516 -22.88 -21.48 12.33
CA ALA A 516 -22.54 -21.71 10.93
C ALA A 516 -23.70 -22.33 10.14
N PHE A 517 -24.58 -23.10 10.80
CA PHE A 517 -25.64 -23.86 10.13
C PHE A 517 -26.55 -23.01 9.22
N PRO A 518 -27.04 -21.81 9.62
CA PRO A 518 -27.91 -20.98 8.77
C PRO A 518 -27.28 -20.62 7.42
N THR A 519 -25.98 -20.29 7.40
CA THR A 519 -25.26 -19.88 6.18
C THR A 519 -24.80 -21.10 5.37
N GLN A 520 -24.25 -22.10 6.05
CA GLN A 520 -23.65 -23.27 5.39
C GLN A 520 -24.73 -24.27 4.89
N GLY A 521 -25.89 -24.31 5.54
CA GLY A 521 -26.98 -25.25 5.23
C GLY A 521 -26.64 -26.71 5.52
N ARG A 522 -25.57 -26.97 6.28
CA ARG A 522 -25.09 -28.30 6.69
C ARG A 522 -24.35 -28.19 8.02
N SER A 523 -24.26 -29.31 8.74
CA SER A 523 -23.36 -29.38 9.88
C SER A 523 -21.90 -29.32 9.42
N VAL A 524 -21.10 -28.53 10.13
CA VAL A 524 -19.64 -28.43 9.97
C VAL A 524 -18.89 -29.18 11.08
N MET A 525 -19.62 -29.83 12.00
CA MET A 525 -19.07 -30.44 13.22
C MET A 525 -17.96 -31.43 12.93
N ASN A 526 -18.22 -32.42 12.07
CA ASN A 526 -17.26 -33.48 11.79
C ASN A 526 -15.93 -32.92 11.27
N HIS A 527 -15.97 -31.95 10.37
CA HIS A 527 -14.76 -31.35 9.84
C HIS A 527 -13.98 -30.58 10.90
N ILE A 528 -14.65 -29.82 11.77
CA ILE A 528 -13.99 -29.12 12.87
C ILE A 528 -13.36 -30.11 13.86
N VAL A 529 -14.08 -31.17 14.23
CA VAL A 529 -13.57 -32.23 15.12
C VAL A 529 -12.38 -32.95 14.51
N GLU A 530 -12.43 -33.26 13.20
CA GLU A 530 -11.32 -33.87 12.45
C GLU A 530 -10.05 -33.00 12.54
N LEU A 531 -10.17 -31.68 12.33
CA LEU A 531 -9.04 -30.74 12.43
C LEU A 531 -8.43 -30.71 13.84
N TRP A 532 -9.26 -30.76 14.89
CA TRP A 532 -8.79 -30.85 16.28
C TRP A 532 -8.10 -32.19 16.57
N VAL A 533 -8.65 -33.31 16.09
CA VAL A 533 -8.05 -34.64 16.25
C VAL A 533 -6.69 -34.73 15.56
N GLU A 534 -6.58 -34.22 14.32
CA GLU A 534 -5.32 -34.20 13.58
C GLU A 534 -4.25 -33.39 14.30
N MET A 535 -4.61 -32.21 14.81
CA MET A 535 -3.71 -31.35 15.58
C MET A 535 -3.23 -32.04 16.88
N LEU A 536 -4.15 -32.60 17.67
CA LEU A 536 -3.83 -33.29 18.92
C LEU A 536 -2.90 -34.50 18.71
N LYS A 537 -3.12 -35.28 17.63
CA LYS A 537 -2.24 -36.39 17.25
C LYS A 537 -0.86 -35.89 16.82
N GLY A 538 -0.81 -34.80 16.06
CA GLY A 538 0.45 -34.18 15.66
C GLY A 538 1.26 -33.68 16.86
N MET A 539 0.62 -33.01 17.81
CA MET A 539 1.27 -32.53 19.04
C MET A 539 1.74 -33.71 19.90
N LEU A 540 0.97 -34.80 19.98
CA LEU A 540 1.40 -36.02 20.67
C LEU A 540 2.68 -36.59 20.03
N LYS A 541 2.76 -36.59 18.70
CA LYS A 541 3.94 -37.03 17.96
C LYS A 541 5.17 -36.15 18.25
N GLU A 542 4.99 -34.84 18.36
CA GLU A 542 6.06 -33.90 18.74
C GLU A 542 6.54 -34.10 20.18
N ALA A 543 5.61 -34.31 21.12
CA ALA A 543 5.94 -34.64 22.50
C ALA A 543 6.70 -35.96 22.60
N GLU A 544 6.35 -36.97 21.78
CA GLU A 544 7.09 -38.22 21.67
C GLU A 544 8.50 -38.00 21.14
N TRP A 545 8.67 -37.23 20.05
CA TRP A 545 9.98 -36.90 19.50
C TRP A 545 10.90 -36.25 20.53
N SER A 546 10.38 -35.24 21.24
CA SER A 546 11.12 -34.54 22.30
C SER A 546 11.50 -35.49 23.45
N LYS A 547 10.56 -36.33 23.90
CA LYS A 547 10.80 -37.30 24.99
C LYS A 547 11.83 -38.37 24.63
N THR A 548 11.85 -38.84 23.40
CA THR A 548 12.76 -39.89 22.94
C THR A 548 14.05 -39.36 22.32
N ASN A 549 14.21 -38.02 22.21
CA ASN A 549 15.25 -37.36 21.43
C ASN A 549 15.32 -37.87 19.97
N THR A 550 14.16 -38.24 19.41
CA THR A 550 14.06 -38.66 18.01
C THR A 550 14.22 -37.44 17.12
N ILE A 551 15.14 -37.53 16.17
CA ILE A 551 15.36 -36.48 15.17
C ILE A 551 14.56 -36.87 13.92
N PRO A 552 13.42 -36.22 13.63
CA PRO A 552 12.65 -36.50 12.42
C PRO A 552 13.42 -36.06 11.18
N THR A 553 13.05 -36.60 10.02
CA THR A 553 13.48 -36.01 8.74
C THR A 553 12.82 -34.65 8.53
N LEU A 554 13.39 -33.78 7.70
CA LEU A 554 12.77 -32.48 7.41
C LEU A 554 11.37 -32.63 6.80
N GLU A 555 11.16 -33.63 5.93
CA GLU A 555 9.85 -33.93 5.33
C GLU A 555 8.83 -34.40 6.38
N GLU A 556 9.24 -35.30 7.27
CA GLU A 556 8.39 -35.82 8.34
C GLU A 556 8.03 -34.71 9.35
N TYR A 557 9.02 -33.88 9.71
CA TYR A 557 8.82 -32.71 10.55
C TYR A 557 7.85 -31.74 9.90
N SER A 558 8.13 -31.29 8.66
CA SER A 558 7.29 -30.31 7.98
C SER A 558 5.84 -30.79 7.81
N THR A 559 5.63 -32.08 7.52
CA THR A 559 4.27 -32.64 7.42
C THR A 559 3.51 -32.54 8.74
N ASN A 560 4.17 -32.78 9.87
CA ASN A 560 3.56 -32.71 11.20
C ASN A 560 3.42 -31.26 11.70
N ALA A 561 4.51 -30.50 11.66
CA ALA A 561 4.65 -29.15 12.20
C ALA A 561 3.67 -28.15 11.56
N THR A 562 3.28 -28.42 10.31
CA THR A 562 2.26 -27.64 9.58
C THR A 562 0.89 -27.79 10.21
N ILE A 563 0.56 -28.98 10.71
CA ILE A 563 -0.72 -29.28 11.37
C ILE A 563 -0.69 -28.73 12.81
N THR A 564 0.42 -28.92 13.53
CA THR A 564 0.55 -28.55 14.95
C THR A 564 0.66 -27.04 15.18
N LEU A 565 0.87 -26.22 14.14
CA LEU A 565 0.64 -24.77 14.22
C LEU A 565 -0.81 -24.41 14.57
N GLY A 566 -1.74 -25.33 14.33
CA GLY A 566 -3.13 -25.18 14.75
C GLY A 566 -3.98 -24.26 13.88
N VAL A 567 -3.47 -23.81 12.73
CA VAL A 567 -4.23 -22.97 11.77
C VAL A 567 -5.56 -23.63 11.39
N GLY A 568 -5.56 -24.95 11.20
CA GLY A 568 -6.78 -25.70 10.93
C GLY A 568 -7.80 -25.60 12.07
N ALA A 569 -7.33 -25.65 13.32
CA ALA A 569 -8.18 -25.68 14.51
C ALA A 569 -8.77 -24.30 14.88
N PHE A 570 -8.22 -23.18 14.39
CA PHE A 570 -8.75 -21.84 14.67
C PHE A 570 -9.24 -21.05 13.44
N LEU A 571 -8.58 -21.15 12.29
CA LEU A 571 -8.95 -20.36 11.11
C LEU A 571 -10.15 -20.97 10.39
N VAL A 572 -10.11 -22.27 10.08
CA VAL A 572 -11.17 -22.95 9.32
C VAL A 572 -12.54 -22.89 10.01
N PRO A 573 -12.67 -23.08 11.34
CA PRO A 573 -13.94 -22.90 12.03
C PRO A 573 -14.49 -21.47 11.89
N ALA A 574 -13.63 -20.45 11.86
CA ALA A 574 -14.04 -19.07 11.66
C ALA A 574 -14.45 -18.77 10.20
N LEU A 575 -13.81 -19.42 9.21
CA LEU A 575 -14.19 -19.29 7.80
C LEU A 575 -15.64 -19.72 7.51
N TYR A 576 -16.20 -20.66 8.28
CA TYR A 576 -17.62 -21.02 8.15
C TYR A 576 -18.60 -19.91 8.58
N LEU A 577 -18.10 -18.88 9.25
CA LEU A 577 -18.84 -17.72 9.74
C LEU A 577 -18.51 -16.44 8.94
N ALA A 578 -17.71 -16.55 7.88
CA ALA A 578 -17.30 -15.45 7.02
C ALA A 578 -18.37 -15.00 6.00
N GLY A 579 -19.64 -15.36 6.21
CA GLY A 579 -20.76 -15.05 5.29
C GLY A 579 -20.80 -15.88 4.00
N GLN A 580 -19.66 -16.37 3.50
CA GLN A 580 -19.57 -17.17 2.28
C GLN A 580 -19.97 -18.64 2.50
N LYS A 581 -20.65 -19.22 1.51
CA LYS A 581 -21.02 -20.64 1.53
C LYS A 581 -19.83 -21.52 1.13
N LEU A 582 -19.42 -22.40 2.03
CA LEU A 582 -18.33 -23.35 1.86
C LEU A 582 -18.88 -24.78 1.79
N SER A 583 -19.11 -25.26 0.56
CA SER A 583 -19.51 -26.65 0.35
C SER A 583 -18.41 -27.61 0.79
N GLU A 584 -18.79 -28.86 1.06
CA GLU A 584 -17.83 -29.91 1.41
C GLU A 584 -16.84 -30.17 0.27
N GLU A 585 -17.29 -30.06 -0.99
CA GLU A 585 -16.45 -30.17 -2.19
C GLU A 585 -15.38 -29.07 -2.27
N VAL A 586 -15.73 -27.82 -1.93
CA VAL A 586 -14.78 -26.70 -1.93
C VAL A 586 -13.71 -26.93 -0.87
N VAL A 587 -14.13 -27.25 0.35
CA VAL A 587 -13.21 -27.39 1.49
C VAL A 587 -12.31 -28.63 1.36
N LYS A 588 -12.82 -29.73 0.82
CA LYS A 588 -12.01 -30.93 0.50
C LYS A 588 -11.27 -30.80 -0.83
N GLY A 589 -11.54 -29.75 -1.60
CA GLY A 589 -10.95 -29.51 -2.91
C GLY A 589 -9.46 -29.20 -2.84
N LEU A 590 -8.72 -29.62 -3.87
CA LEU A 590 -7.27 -29.46 -3.97
C LEU A 590 -6.79 -28.02 -3.76
N LYS A 591 -7.59 -27.05 -4.18
CA LYS A 591 -7.23 -25.63 -4.20
C LYS A 591 -7.34 -24.99 -2.82
N PHE A 592 -8.42 -25.28 -2.09
CA PHE A 592 -8.55 -24.90 -0.69
C PHE A 592 -7.47 -25.58 0.15
N GLN A 593 -7.26 -26.89 -0.03
CA GLN A 593 -6.28 -27.67 0.72
C GLN A 593 -4.84 -27.20 0.45
N LYS A 594 -4.51 -26.82 -0.79
CA LYS A 594 -3.22 -26.23 -1.11
C LYS A 594 -3.06 -24.86 -0.44
N LEU A 595 -4.04 -23.97 -0.55
CA LEU A 595 -3.98 -22.65 0.07
C LEU A 595 -3.80 -22.76 1.59
N PHE A 596 -4.61 -23.59 2.24
CA PHE A 596 -4.51 -23.90 3.67
C PHE A 596 -3.13 -24.43 4.06
N ARG A 597 -2.60 -25.40 3.33
CA ARG A 597 -1.30 -26.00 3.62
C ARG A 597 -0.16 -25.00 3.43
N GLU A 598 -0.13 -24.23 2.34
CA GLU A 598 0.95 -23.27 2.12
C GLU A 598 0.90 -22.09 3.12
N THR A 599 -0.29 -21.65 3.52
CA THR A 599 -0.46 -20.68 4.61
C THR A 599 0.09 -21.21 5.92
N SER A 600 -0.22 -22.47 6.26
CA SER A 600 0.26 -23.13 7.48
C SER A 600 1.77 -23.37 7.46
N ASN A 601 2.32 -23.81 6.32
CA ASN A 601 3.77 -23.96 6.09
C ASN A 601 4.50 -22.64 6.34
N CYS A 602 3.97 -21.54 5.80
CA CYS A 602 4.60 -20.22 5.93
C CYS A 602 4.59 -19.76 7.39
N GLY A 603 3.44 -19.88 8.08
CA GLY A 603 3.34 -19.57 9.50
C GLY A 603 4.28 -20.41 10.37
N ARG A 604 4.45 -21.70 10.04
CA ARG A 604 5.35 -22.61 10.78
C ARG A 604 6.81 -22.21 10.61
N LEU A 605 7.25 -21.97 9.37
CA LEU A 605 8.63 -21.54 9.14
C LEU A 605 8.93 -20.17 9.76
N LEU A 606 7.95 -19.25 9.75
CA LEU A 606 8.08 -17.98 10.47
C LEU A 606 8.27 -18.21 11.98
N ASN A 607 7.47 -19.10 12.58
CA ASN A 607 7.62 -19.48 13.98
C ASN A 607 9.02 -20.08 14.26
N ASP A 608 9.43 -21.10 13.50
CA ASP A 608 10.72 -21.76 13.67
C ASP A 608 11.89 -20.77 13.52
N SER A 609 11.85 -19.88 12.53
CA SER A 609 12.93 -18.90 12.29
C SER A 609 13.17 -17.96 13.48
N ARG A 610 12.17 -17.79 14.37
CA ARG A 610 12.26 -16.93 15.56
C ARG A 610 12.41 -17.72 16.85
N GLY A 611 11.79 -18.90 16.94
CA GLY A 611 11.80 -19.76 18.13
C GLY A 611 12.98 -20.73 18.21
N TYR A 612 13.76 -20.91 17.13
CA TYR A 612 14.70 -22.04 17.03
C TYR A 612 15.72 -22.12 18.16
N GLU A 613 16.24 -21.01 18.68
CA GLU A 613 17.23 -21.01 19.77
C GLU A 613 16.62 -21.52 21.08
N ARG A 614 15.42 -21.04 21.42
CA ARG A 614 14.67 -21.49 22.60
C ARG A 614 14.34 -22.97 22.48
N GLU A 615 13.79 -23.36 21.33
CA GLU A 615 13.42 -24.75 21.05
C GLU A 615 14.64 -25.68 21.05
N ALA A 616 15.79 -25.22 20.54
CA ALA A 616 17.05 -25.94 20.62
C ALA A 616 17.46 -26.20 22.07
N ALA A 617 17.31 -25.21 22.96
CA ALA A 617 17.60 -25.35 24.38
C ALA A 617 16.64 -26.33 25.11
N GLU A 618 15.40 -26.44 24.61
CA GLU A 618 14.38 -27.38 25.09
C GLU A 618 14.52 -28.78 24.47
N GLY A 619 15.42 -28.98 23.50
CA GLY A 619 15.60 -30.24 22.79
C GLY A 619 14.54 -30.54 21.73
N LYS A 620 13.77 -29.53 21.32
CA LYS A 620 12.68 -29.66 20.34
C LYS A 620 13.19 -29.57 18.90
N PRO A 621 12.66 -30.38 17.96
CA PRO A 621 12.98 -30.25 16.55
C PRO A 621 12.35 -28.99 15.94
N ASN A 622 13.10 -28.31 15.08
CA ASN A 622 12.59 -27.21 14.23
C ASN A 622 13.29 -27.19 12.87
N ALA A 623 12.71 -26.50 11.89
CA ALA A 623 13.22 -26.48 10.53
C ALA A 623 14.67 -25.98 10.42
N VAL A 624 15.06 -24.97 11.22
CA VAL A 624 16.43 -24.41 11.21
C VAL A 624 17.43 -25.48 11.65
N LEU A 625 17.21 -26.11 12.81
CA LEU A 625 18.08 -27.17 13.34
C LEU A 625 18.17 -28.38 12.43
N LEU A 626 17.05 -28.78 11.81
CA LEU A 626 17.03 -29.92 10.91
C LEU A 626 17.82 -29.63 9.62
N ARG A 627 17.72 -28.41 9.08
CA ARG A 627 18.51 -27.98 7.92
C ARG A 627 20.01 -27.85 8.24
N MET A 628 20.35 -27.31 9.41
CA MET A 628 21.75 -27.27 9.88
C MET A 628 22.38 -28.67 9.92
N LYS A 629 21.62 -29.70 10.31
CA LYS A 629 22.08 -31.10 10.34
C LYS A 629 22.21 -31.74 8.97
N GLN A 630 21.46 -31.27 7.96
CA GLN A 630 21.55 -31.75 6.57
C GLN A 630 22.68 -31.07 5.78
N GLY A 631 23.11 -29.87 6.20
CA GLY A 631 24.19 -29.10 5.58
C GLY A 631 25.59 -29.72 5.76
N LYS A 632 26.61 -29.08 5.16
CA LYS A 632 27.98 -29.61 5.12
C LYS A 632 28.74 -29.59 6.45
N GLY A 633 28.15 -29.04 7.52
CA GLY A 633 28.78 -28.86 8.83
C GLY A 633 29.94 -27.86 8.82
N GLY A 634 30.11 -27.10 9.91
CA GLY A 634 31.21 -26.13 10.07
C GLY A 634 30.75 -24.72 10.46
N ASN A 635 31.70 -23.77 10.47
CA ASN A 635 31.39 -22.35 10.69
C ASN A 635 30.49 -21.82 9.56
N GLY A 636 29.32 -21.28 9.89
CA GLY A 636 28.35 -20.71 8.95
C GLY A 636 27.13 -21.60 8.63
N ALA A 637 27.05 -22.82 9.16
CA ALA A 637 25.91 -23.72 8.89
C ALA A 637 24.55 -23.18 9.39
N GLU A 638 24.58 -22.39 10.46
CA GLU A 638 23.39 -21.72 11.01
C GLU A 638 22.89 -20.60 10.08
N GLU A 639 23.79 -19.75 9.60
CA GLU A 639 23.49 -18.68 8.66
C GLU A 639 22.95 -19.25 7.34
N GLU A 640 23.58 -20.29 6.80
CA GLU A 640 23.10 -20.99 5.59
C GLU A 640 21.69 -21.58 5.78
N ALA A 641 21.43 -22.23 6.92
CA ALA A 641 20.12 -22.79 7.22
C ALA A 641 19.05 -21.69 7.40
N MET A 642 19.39 -20.59 8.07
CA MET A 642 18.50 -19.45 8.25
C MET A 642 18.16 -18.80 6.90
N GLU A 643 19.15 -18.55 6.04
CA GLU A 643 18.93 -18.02 4.69
C GLU A 643 18.01 -18.92 3.85
N GLU A 644 18.15 -20.25 3.99
CA GLU A 644 17.30 -21.20 3.28
C GLU A 644 15.85 -21.22 3.80
N VAL A 645 15.67 -21.08 5.12
CA VAL A 645 14.34 -20.92 5.75
C VAL A 645 13.71 -19.61 5.31
N GLU A 646 14.43 -18.49 5.37
CA GLU A 646 13.95 -17.19 4.92
C GLU A 646 13.54 -17.22 3.45
N ARG A 647 14.37 -17.79 2.57
CA ARG A 647 14.03 -17.99 1.15
C ARG A 647 12.77 -18.84 0.95
N SER A 648 12.57 -19.86 1.78
CA SER A 648 11.37 -20.70 1.76
C SER A 648 10.13 -19.90 2.16
N ILE A 649 10.23 -19.09 3.22
CA ILE A 649 9.18 -18.17 3.67
C ILE A 649 8.81 -17.17 2.57
N GLU A 650 9.79 -16.57 1.90
CA GLU A 650 9.55 -15.61 0.81
C GLU A 650 8.80 -16.27 -0.36
N ASN A 651 9.23 -17.47 -0.76
CA ASN A 651 8.61 -18.20 -1.85
C ASN A 651 7.17 -18.60 -1.51
N LEU A 652 6.92 -19.10 -0.29
CA LEU A 652 5.59 -19.44 0.18
C LEU A 652 4.68 -18.20 0.24
N THR A 653 5.18 -17.08 0.74
CA THR A 653 4.42 -15.83 0.80
C THR A 653 3.96 -15.39 -0.60
N ARG A 654 4.85 -15.45 -1.59
CA ARG A 654 4.51 -15.10 -2.99
C ARG A 654 3.51 -16.07 -3.59
N GLN A 655 3.65 -17.37 -3.31
CA GLN A 655 2.69 -18.37 -3.74
C GLN A 655 1.32 -18.12 -3.12
N VAL A 656 1.23 -17.88 -1.82
CA VAL A 656 -0.06 -17.59 -1.16
C VAL A 656 -0.68 -16.30 -1.71
N LEU A 657 0.12 -15.26 -1.97
CA LEU A 657 -0.37 -14.03 -2.60
C LEU A 657 -0.94 -14.28 -4.00
N GLU A 658 -0.23 -15.04 -4.85
CA GLU A 658 -0.71 -15.44 -6.18
C GLU A 658 -2.01 -16.24 -6.07
N MET A 659 -2.06 -17.26 -5.20
CA MET A 659 -3.25 -18.06 -4.99
C MET A 659 -4.44 -17.25 -4.45
N ALA A 660 -4.17 -16.21 -3.66
CA ALA A 660 -5.21 -15.34 -3.12
C ALA A 660 -5.86 -14.46 -4.20
N LEU A 661 -5.04 -13.96 -5.13
CA LEU A 661 -5.44 -13.00 -6.16
C LEU A 661 -5.79 -13.62 -7.52
N ASP A 662 -5.42 -14.88 -7.79
CA ASP A 662 -5.70 -15.52 -9.08
C ASP A 662 -7.14 -16.06 -9.17
N GLU A 663 -8.04 -15.22 -9.67
CA GLU A 663 -9.44 -15.60 -9.91
C GLU A 663 -9.61 -16.72 -10.95
N ASN A 664 -8.66 -16.88 -11.89
CA ASN A 664 -8.82 -17.87 -12.95
C ASN A 664 -8.53 -19.28 -12.45
N ASP A 665 -7.49 -19.46 -11.63
CA ASP A 665 -7.08 -20.77 -11.11
C ASP A 665 -7.72 -21.11 -9.75
N TYR A 666 -8.02 -20.10 -8.93
CA TYR A 666 -8.57 -20.28 -7.56
C TYR A 666 -10.04 -19.88 -7.41
N GLY A 667 -10.75 -19.51 -8.48
CA GLY A 667 -12.15 -19.05 -8.45
C GLY A 667 -13.19 -19.99 -7.81
N GLN A 668 -12.89 -21.29 -7.64
CA GLN A 668 -13.76 -22.19 -6.86
C GLN A 668 -13.75 -21.94 -5.35
N VAL A 669 -12.73 -21.25 -4.83
CA VAL A 669 -12.69 -20.77 -3.44
C VAL A 669 -13.10 -19.29 -3.48
N PRO A 670 -14.15 -18.88 -2.74
CA PRO A 670 -14.60 -17.48 -2.73
C PRO A 670 -13.46 -16.50 -2.42
N SER A 671 -13.44 -15.36 -3.10
CA SER A 671 -12.37 -14.35 -2.98
C SER A 671 -12.15 -13.88 -1.54
N GLU A 672 -13.22 -13.68 -0.77
CA GLU A 672 -13.17 -13.27 0.63
C GLU A 672 -12.46 -14.32 1.50
N ILE A 673 -12.70 -15.61 1.21
CA ILE A 673 -12.06 -16.72 1.91
C ILE A 673 -10.57 -16.78 1.58
N ARG A 674 -10.21 -16.54 0.33
CA ARG A 674 -8.80 -16.49 -0.09
C ARG A 674 -8.06 -15.31 0.53
N ASP A 675 -8.71 -14.16 0.63
CA ASP A 675 -8.19 -12.97 1.31
C ASP A 675 -7.91 -13.23 2.80
N MET A 676 -8.78 -13.97 3.50
CA MET A 676 -8.55 -14.35 4.91
C MET A 676 -7.30 -15.22 5.11
N PHE A 677 -6.97 -16.10 4.15
CA PHE A 677 -5.70 -16.84 4.18
C PHE A 677 -4.49 -15.93 3.98
N TRP A 678 -4.61 -14.92 3.11
CA TRP A 678 -3.56 -13.92 2.91
C TRP A 678 -3.38 -13.02 4.15
N LYS A 679 -4.47 -12.52 4.72
CA LYS A 679 -4.44 -11.73 5.98
C LYS A 679 -3.83 -12.53 7.14
N SER A 680 -4.06 -13.84 7.19
CA SER A 680 -3.42 -14.73 8.17
C SER A 680 -1.89 -14.75 8.03
N ILE A 681 -1.35 -14.72 6.81
CA ILE A 681 0.11 -14.57 6.59
C ILE A 681 0.62 -13.26 7.19
N GLN A 682 -0.10 -12.15 6.97
CA GLN A 682 0.31 -10.85 7.49
C GLN A 682 0.30 -10.83 9.03
N VAL A 683 -0.67 -11.51 9.65
CA VAL A 683 -0.71 -11.73 11.10
C VAL A 683 0.52 -12.50 11.55
N PHE A 684 0.84 -13.65 10.94
CA PHE A 684 2.06 -14.40 11.31
C PHE A 684 3.33 -13.56 11.19
N TYR A 685 3.43 -12.73 10.15
CA TYR A 685 4.55 -11.80 10.00
C TYR A 685 4.64 -10.78 11.12
N LEU A 686 3.53 -10.22 11.61
CA LEU A 686 3.57 -9.31 12.76
C LEU A 686 4.09 -10.03 14.01
N PHE A 687 3.56 -11.23 14.26
CA PHE A 687 3.87 -12.02 15.45
C PHE A 687 5.32 -12.53 15.44
N TYR A 688 5.89 -12.86 14.27
CA TYR A 688 7.24 -13.41 14.12
C TYR A 688 8.22 -12.46 13.40
N MET A 689 7.96 -11.15 13.41
CA MET A 689 8.70 -10.19 12.59
C MET A 689 10.15 -10.00 13.02
N LYS A 690 10.40 -9.87 14.34
CA LYS A 690 11.70 -9.48 14.90
C LYS A 690 12.00 -10.08 16.28
N GLU A 691 11.00 -10.61 17.00
CA GLU A 691 11.13 -11.13 18.36
C GLU A 691 10.27 -12.40 18.49
N ASP A 692 10.63 -13.28 19.42
CA ASP A 692 9.87 -14.48 19.76
C ASP A 692 8.65 -14.14 20.64
N LEU A 693 7.51 -14.79 20.40
CA LEU A 693 6.21 -14.50 21.03
C LEU A 693 6.16 -14.70 22.54
N TYR A 694 7.09 -15.47 23.09
CA TYR A 694 7.18 -15.68 24.53
C TYR A 694 7.64 -14.43 25.29
N HIS A 695 8.26 -13.49 24.57
CA HIS A 695 8.52 -12.14 25.05
C HIS A 695 7.57 -11.19 24.34
N ALA A 696 6.39 -10.95 24.92
CA ALA A 696 5.48 -9.90 24.47
C ALA A 696 6.26 -8.60 24.29
N SER A 697 6.61 -8.28 23.04
CA SER A 697 7.37 -7.07 22.76
C SER A 697 6.48 -5.89 23.13
N THR A 698 7.05 -4.87 23.79
CA THR A 698 6.35 -3.62 24.08
C THR A 698 5.70 -3.03 22.81
N LYS A 699 6.26 -3.34 21.64
CA LYS A 699 5.73 -2.94 20.33
C LYS A 699 4.40 -3.62 19.99
N LEU A 700 4.29 -4.95 20.15
CA LEU A 700 3.04 -5.66 19.84
C LEU A 700 1.91 -5.21 20.78
N VAL A 701 2.21 -5.06 22.06
CA VAL A 701 1.25 -4.52 23.05
C VAL A 701 0.75 -3.14 22.61
N ASN A 702 1.65 -2.22 22.26
CA ASN A 702 1.27 -0.88 21.82
C ASN A 702 0.42 -0.89 20.54
N VAL A 703 0.70 -1.80 19.58
CA VAL A 703 -0.10 -1.94 18.36
C VAL A 703 -1.53 -2.40 18.69
N VAL A 704 -1.67 -3.42 19.55
CA VAL A 704 -2.98 -3.93 19.98
C VAL A 704 -3.77 -2.85 20.72
N GLU A 705 -3.15 -2.19 21.69
CA GLU A 705 -3.76 -1.10 22.44
C GLU A 705 -4.23 0.03 21.51
N SER A 706 -3.40 0.41 20.54
CA SER A 706 -3.73 1.50 19.63
C SER A 706 -4.93 1.19 18.73
N VAL A 707 -5.06 -0.04 18.22
CA VAL A 707 -6.18 -0.39 17.35
C VAL A 707 -7.46 -0.62 18.15
N ILE A 708 -7.38 -1.33 19.28
CA ILE A 708 -8.56 -1.77 20.02
C ILE A 708 -9.10 -0.69 20.97
N ASN A 709 -8.23 0.12 21.60
CA ASN A 709 -8.62 0.98 22.71
C ASN A 709 -8.55 2.49 22.42
N GLU A 710 -7.70 2.93 21.49
CA GLU A 710 -7.47 4.36 21.22
C GLU A 710 -8.31 4.86 20.02
N PRO A 711 -9.38 5.67 20.24
CA PRO A 711 -10.19 6.22 19.16
C PRO A 711 -9.47 7.34 18.40
N ILE A 712 -9.90 7.60 17.17
CA ILE A 712 -9.37 8.71 16.36
C ILE A 712 -10.18 9.97 16.65
N SER A 713 -9.50 11.10 16.85
CA SER A 713 -10.13 12.41 17.07
C SER A 713 -10.17 13.24 15.78
N LEU A 714 -11.35 13.77 15.44
CA LEU A 714 -11.56 14.64 14.25
C LEU A 714 -10.73 15.94 14.26
N HIS A 715 -10.26 16.39 15.43
CA HIS A 715 -9.66 17.71 15.61
C HIS A 715 -8.20 17.83 15.19
N GLU A 716 -7.50 16.73 14.88
CA GLU A 716 -6.08 16.77 14.50
C GLU A 716 -5.85 16.79 12.98
N ASN A 717 -6.87 16.45 12.16
CA ASN A 717 -6.69 16.21 10.71
C ASN A 717 -7.32 17.27 9.77
N LEU A 718 -7.94 18.33 10.31
CA LEU A 718 -8.65 19.35 9.53
C LEU A 718 -8.01 20.75 9.61
N GLY A 719 -6.78 20.85 10.14
CA GLY A 719 -6.06 22.10 10.37
C GLY A 719 -5.15 22.54 9.24
#